data_AF-A0A9D6YKF4-F1
#
_entry.id   AF-A0A9D6YKF4-F1
#
_cell.length_a   1.000
_cell.length_b   1.000
_cell.length_c   1.000
_cell.angle_alpha   90.00
_cell.angle_beta   90.00
_cell.angle_gamma   90.00
#
_symmetry.space_group_name_H-M   'P 1'
#
loop_
_entity.id
_entity.type
_entity.pdbx_description
1 polymer ?
#
loop_
_entity_poly.entity_id
_entity_poly.type
_entity_poly.pdbx_seq_one_letter_code
_entity_poly.pdbx_strand_id
1 'polypeptide(L)'
;MLRFRRPAVSLLVMLTLWPTLVFGQGVKAGVVTTLEGNVTAARATVPQPVSLKFKDDVFLQDKITTGDRSVARLLLGGAAVVTVRERSVLTITEVPGKSTVNLESGKIALTVARERMRAGESLEIRTPNAVAGVRGTVVVAEVSRATAQVGAGSPVVVSAFYVLQGVIEALQLDPVTLNPVGVAALVNVLQSFTVAGGAAGRIEPIRPDQIGQIRSGLAPSAPQHTGTANQEQVSGQQVATAVSLINALIGPAGGTPTQEGAEQLLTLTGAPEPIIEGFGAVGVSTLTDIPLLPGESGGSISFLLTEPTPAPGPTGGPGLLIQGTTLVLLPGQTLLTFSGAQNLTSDPIVQLIDAGVIHLGFDSTLVVDVGAAITLATTLLDASNSSLTVGDTLLQILGSLTSTGTAPLIALDPTTVTTTNDFIHVAAGGSLTVAAPLLVDLGGTYNIGFDFLDVEGGTLTSTGLGALLQFTDSTVTIGADSQLTYLFRVIEPGATASLAGPLVSATNSDLTVLGHALFEAFDSGVFTGTGTGPLIELTGGSLTLGAGVNFLFVSNSGSATLAGGLFKATGTTLTPDTAVPFISLRNGGVLTVGGPLLDLIGTSLDIGTTQALVDLDNGSTVNVTAGPAIRLDGSSLTAEQLFDGSGQGNVVTLVGTLLDATNSTVTLAAIFDTSTTGSTDQLAVTLGVNEPLIRLTSSSLTLTRAGETLVDANVDSGSPVTLGGVALIATGGSTLTLAGSLLELGGVTLTDPNAQVQLSQTTVNQTGVFSLIDIFGQAVTAMGPLLEAIQSTLTVSDLVLGIFGPFTATTTSPLVNLVSSAVTSSGGLIQICCDGNSVSLAAELLDTTGGSITVGDFLIAIEDVALSFGPTPVGLVSLDGTAVSGTGVLIDICCGASVTLGGQLLNASGGSIAVDGAVLRISSSTTVTGTSALPVIQLADTPVSGTVLLDLFGTATLDLTGTLLSATYTTGGLSLTTGLVSVFAGGALISASTDPLVLLSGGTHSIASVAGTAMFDLAGINTAVQVVGDVDLSASLELGTDEPIQTGGVLFQTSGATVSGQQIVRVDTALLEATMPIVNLTAGSAVTTSVDAIQLAFKAHLNSTGTELVKIDASTLTVSSGALVSVTGGSALTVAGNLLTIANGATVNILNGVLLNVTGGGFASVTGALVNFVGSSNTLNVTNTLVPNVYLNGIPIFKAGVTETIVANTASPAFVGLNSSGNTININGTALVNGATSGYTGSLIAVGGGGKVKLGGPIPQ
;
A
#
# COMPACT_ATOMS: atom_id res chain seq x y z
N MET A 1 15.46 -76.24 26.87
CA MET A 1 15.85 -76.80 25.55
C MET A 1 16.64 -75.74 24.77
N LEU A 2 17.37 -76.16 23.72
CA LEU A 2 18.36 -75.39 22.94
C LEU A 2 17.68 -74.19 22.20
N ARG A 3 18.25 -72.99 21.95
CA ARG A 3 19.59 -72.34 22.05
C ARG A 3 20.47 -72.34 20.79
N PHE A 4 20.79 -71.12 20.30
CA PHE A 4 21.86 -70.64 19.37
C PHE A 4 21.59 -70.29 17.88
N ARG A 5 22.58 -69.58 17.28
CA ARG A 5 22.50 -68.62 16.15
C ARG A 5 23.19 -69.14 14.86
N ARG A 6 22.84 -68.55 13.70
CA ARG A 6 23.66 -68.18 12.48
C ARG A 6 24.68 -69.22 11.91
N PRO A 7 24.86 -69.34 10.57
CA PRO A 7 25.01 -68.19 9.66
C PRO A 7 24.36 -68.29 8.27
N ALA A 8 24.18 -67.13 7.63
CA ALA A 8 23.91 -66.97 6.20
C ALA A 8 24.74 -65.79 5.69
N VAL A 9 25.86 -66.06 5.01
CA VAL A 9 26.85 -65.04 4.60
C VAL A 9 27.48 -65.36 3.23
N SER A 10 27.94 -66.59 3.00
CA SER A 10 28.97 -66.86 1.98
C SER A 10 28.50 -67.13 0.54
N LEU A 11 27.20 -67.04 0.20
CA LEU A 11 26.70 -67.36 -1.16
C LEU A 11 26.04 -66.19 -1.90
N LEU A 12 25.84 -65.03 -1.27
CA LEU A 12 25.25 -63.84 -1.90
C LEU A 12 26.30 -62.80 -2.35
N VAL A 13 27.59 -63.12 -2.22
CA VAL A 13 28.71 -62.18 -2.42
C VAL A 13 29.30 -62.22 -3.85
N MET A 14 28.91 -63.22 -4.67
CA MET A 14 29.55 -63.47 -5.97
C MET A 14 28.69 -63.12 -7.21
N LEU A 15 27.55 -62.43 -7.03
CA LEU A 15 26.67 -62.02 -8.13
C LEU A 15 26.53 -60.49 -8.32
N THR A 16 27.21 -59.69 -7.49
CA THR A 16 27.14 -58.22 -7.51
C THR A 16 28.34 -57.55 -8.21
N LEU A 17 29.29 -58.33 -8.71
CA LEU A 17 30.51 -57.85 -9.41
C LEU A 17 30.30 -57.77 -10.93
N TRP A 18 29.25 -57.07 -11.35
CA TRP A 18 29.15 -56.56 -12.72
C TRP A 18 29.64 -55.10 -12.71
N PRO A 19 30.66 -54.73 -13.51
CA PRO A 19 31.13 -53.36 -13.56
C PRO A 19 30.02 -52.47 -14.16
N THR A 20 29.51 -51.53 -13.37
CA THR A 20 28.64 -50.48 -13.89
C THR A 20 29.44 -49.66 -14.91
N LEU A 21 28.89 -49.51 -16.11
CA LEU A 21 29.44 -48.59 -17.11
C LEU A 21 29.30 -47.18 -16.57
N VAL A 22 30.42 -46.61 -16.11
CA VAL A 22 30.51 -45.19 -15.75
C VAL A 22 30.43 -44.40 -17.04
N PHE A 23 29.22 -44.03 -17.43
CA PHE A 23 29.00 -42.97 -18.40
C PHE A 23 29.70 -41.71 -17.87
N GLY A 24 30.60 -41.14 -18.66
CA GLY A 24 31.33 -39.94 -18.28
C GLY A 24 30.34 -38.83 -17.92
N GLN A 25 30.57 -38.17 -16.78
CA GLN A 25 29.79 -36.99 -16.42
C GLN A 25 29.97 -35.94 -17.51
N GLY A 26 28.88 -35.23 -17.83
CA GLY A 26 28.94 -34.13 -18.78
C GLY A 26 29.86 -33.01 -18.28
N VAL A 27 30.26 -32.10 -19.17
CA VAL A 27 30.92 -30.87 -18.75
C VAL A 27 29.92 -30.05 -17.95
N LYS A 28 30.28 -29.67 -16.71
CA LYS A 28 29.44 -28.87 -15.82
C LYS A 28 29.29 -27.45 -16.36
N ALA A 29 28.05 -27.07 -16.70
CA ALA A 29 27.69 -25.73 -17.15
C ALA A 29 27.40 -24.78 -15.98
N GLY A 30 26.87 -25.31 -14.87
CA GLY A 30 26.48 -24.52 -13.72
C GLY A 30 26.00 -25.33 -12.52
N VAL A 31 25.36 -24.64 -11.58
CA VAL A 31 24.79 -25.22 -10.35
C VAL A 31 23.45 -24.56 -10.01
N VAL A 32 22.51 -25.34 -9.47
CA VAL A 32 21.22 -24.84 -8.98
C VAL A 32 21.40 -24.09 -7.66
N THR A 33 21.06 -22.80 -7.63
CA THR A 33 21.17 -21.92 -6.45
C THR A 33 19.84 -21.63 -5.76
N THR A 34 18.71 -21.89 -6.42
CA THR A 34 17.34 -21.80 -5.83
C THR A 34 16.40 -22.65 -6.69
N LEU A 35 15.45 -23.36 -6.09
CA LEU A 35 14.51 -24.24 -6.80
C LEU A 35 13.18 -24.40 -6.03
N GLU A 36 12.13 -23.80 -6.57
CA GLU A 36 10.75 -23.93 -6.08
C GLU A 36 9.89 -24.72 -7.07
N GLY A 37 8.87 -25.40 -6.55
CA GLY A 37 7.99 -26.26 -7.34
C GLY A 37 8.68 -27.51 -7.92
N ASN A 38 8.24 -27.95 -9.09
CA ASN A 38 8.78 -29.11 -9.79
C ASN A 38 9.66 -28.66 -10.96
N VAL A 39 10.96 -28.98 -10.88
CA VAL A 39 11.92 -28.68 -11.94
C VAL A 39 12.69 -29.96 -12.28
N THR A 40 12.83 -30.23 -13.58
CA THR A 40 13.50 -31.43 -14.09
C THR A 40 14.57 -31.08 -15.13
N ALA A 41 15.61 -31.90 -15.21
CA ALA A 41 16.62 -31.87 -16.27
C ALA A 41 16.63 -33.22 -17.00
N ALA A 42 16.37 -33.20 -18.30
CA ALA A 42 16.68 -34.33 -19.18
C ALA A 42 18.13 -34.21 -19.65
N ARG A 43 18.98 -35.15 -19.24
CA ARG A 43 20.41 -35.14 -19.54
C ARG A 43 20.69 -35.80 -20.89
N ALA A 44 21.61 -35.25 -21.68
CA ALA A 44 21.94 -35.76 -23.02
C ALA A 44 22.37 -37.25 -23.05
N THR A 45 22.82 -37.80 -21.92
CA THR A 45 23.23 -39.21 -21.75
C THR A 45 22.20 -40.11 -21.05
N VAL A 46 21.05 -39.60 -20.61
CA VAL A 46 20.06 -40.35 -19.81
C VAL A 46 18.64 -40.16 -20.38
N PRO A 47 17.97 -41.22 -20.90
CA PRO A 47 16.66 -41.11 -21.57
C PRO A 47 15.45 -40.70 -20.71
N GLN A 48 15.61 -40.41 -19.41
CA GLN A 48 14.52 -40.03 -18.50
C GLN A 48 14.86 -38.73 -17.76
N PRO A 49 13.92 -37.77 -17.64
CA PRO A 49 14.13 -36.56 -16.87
C PRO A 49 14.40 -36.85 -15.39
N VAL A 50 15.40 -36.16 -14.84
CA VAL A 50 15.76 -36.23 -13.42
C VAL A 50 15.22 -34.97 -12.72
N SER A 51 14.53 -35.11 -11.59
CA SER A 51 14.13 -33.95 -10.77
C SER A 51 15.37 -33.32 -10.14
N LEU A 52 15.53 -32.01 -10.35
CA LEU A 52 16.64 -31.21 -9.81
C LEU A 52 16.38 -30.82 -8.35
N LYS A 53 17.46 -30.55 -7.63
CA LYS A 53 17.49 -30.05 -6.25
C LYS A 53 18.47 -28.88 -6.10
N PHE A 54 18.38 -28.15 -5.00
CA PHE A 54 19.40 -27.17 -4.63
C PHE A 54 20.79 -27.81 -4.55
N LYS A 55 21.81 -27.10 -5.05
CA LYS A 55 23.20 -27.56 -5.23
C LYS A 55 23.41 -28.70 -6.25
N ASP A 56 22.39 -29.14 -6.99
CA ASP A 56 22.61 -30.07 -8.10
C ASP A 56 23.43 -29.40 -9.23
N ASP A 57 24.32 -30.18 -9.83
CA ASP A 57 25.08 -29.79 -11.01
C ASP A 57 24.20 -29.83 -12.27
N VAL A 58 24.31 -28.76 -13.07
CA VAL A 58 23.74 -28.67 -14.42
C VAL A 58 24.84 -28.87 -15.43
N PHE A 59 24.63 -29.74 -16.41
CA PHE A 59 25.59 -30.09 -17.44
C PHE A 59 25.26 -29.42 -18.78
N LEU A 60 26.26 -29.30 -19.67
CA LEU A 60 26.03 -28.88 -21.05
C LEU A 60 25.07 -29.87 -21.74
N GLN A 61 24.17 -29.32 -22.55
CA GLN A 61 23.07 -30.02 -23.22
C GLN A 61 21.97 -30.58 -22.28
N ASP A 62 21.98 -30.26 -20.99
CA ASP A 62 20.82 -30.53 -20.13
C ASP A 62 19.62 -29.68 -20.56
N LYS A 63 18.48 -30.34 -20.80
CA LYS A 63 17.20 -29.70 -21.09
C LYS A 63 16.41 -29.54 -19.80
N ILE A 64 16.36 -28.31 -19.29
CA ILE A 64 15.69 -27.94 -18.04
C ILE A 64 14.24 -27.57 -18.35
N THR A 65 13.31 -28.12 -17.58
CA THR A 65 11.86 -27.87 -17.68
C THR A 65 11.30 -27.55 -16.29
N THR A 66 10.67 -26.39 -16.15
CA THR A 66 9.90 -25.99 -14.96
C THR A 66 8.42 -26.32 -15.14
N GLY A 67 7.79 -26.85 -14.09
CA GLY A 67 6.35 -27.07 -14.03
C GLY A 67 5.54 -25.79 -13.76
N ASP A 68 4.27 -25.95 -13.42
CA ASP A 68 3.43 -24.87 -12.88
C ASP A 68 3.89 -24.46 -11.47
N ARG A 69 3.74 -23.19 -11.10
CA ARG A 69 4.17 -22.64 -9.79
C ARG A 69 5.60 -23.04 -9.40
N SER A 70 6.50 -23.05 -10.37
CA SER A 70 7.88 -23.57 -10.23
C SER A 70 8.90 -22.55 -10.71
N VAL A 71 9.94 -22.26 -9.94
CA VAL A 71 11.00 -21.29 -10.30
C VAL A 71 12.36 -21.92 -10.08
N ALA A 72 13.27 -21.82 -11.05
CA ALA A 72 14.64 -22.30 -10.92
C ALA A 72 15.66 -21.17 -11.09
N ARG A 73 16.70 -21.14 -10.25
CA ARG A 73 17.80 -20.18 -10.38
C ARG A 73 19.13 -20.92 -10.51
N LEU A 74 19.88 -20.58 -11.55
CA LEU A 74 21.08 -21.30 -12.00
C LEU A 74 22.26 -20.33 -12.06
N LEU A 75 23.40 -20.69 -11.47
CA LEU A 75 24.66 -19.98 -11.64
C LEU A 75 25.48 -20.67 -12.73
N LEU A 76 25.63 -20.03 -13.89
CA LEU A 76 26.34 -20.54 -15.06
C LEU A 76 27.73 -19.90 -15.17
N GLY A 77 28.76 -20.71 -15.44
CA GLY A 77 30.16 -20.29 -15.59
C GLY A 77 30.81 -19.60 -14.36
N GLY A 78 30.05 -19.30 -13.30
CA GLY A 78 30.47 -18.45 -12.19
C GLY A 78 30.34 -16.93 -12.45
N ALA A 79 29.84 -16.53 -13.62
CA ALA A 79 29.73 -15.13 -14.05
C ALA A 79 28.30 -14.70 -14.45
N ALA A 80 27.38 -15.65 -14.67
CA ALA A 80 26.01 -15.39 -15.11
C ALA A 80 24.98 -16.09 -14.23
N VAL A 81 23.88 -15.41 -13.92
CA VAL A 81 22.73 -15.96 -13.20
C VAL A 81 21.54 -16.01 -14.13
N VAL A 82 20.96 -17.19 -14.34
CA VAL A 82 19.70 -17.40 -15.06
C VAL A 82 18.62 -17.74 -14.05
N THR A 83 17.56 -16.94 -13.97
CA THR A 83 16.31 -17.32 -13.29
C THR A 83 15.28 -17.73 -14.33
N VAL A 84 14.61 -18.86 -14.10
CA VAL A 84 13.69 -19.54 -15.01
C VAL A 84 12.32 -19.55 -14.36
N ARG A 85 11.33 -18.90 -15.00
CA ARG A 85 9.94 -18.89 -14.57
C ARG A 85 9.31 -20.29 -14.75
N GLU A 86 8.15 -20.52 -14.15
CA GLU A 86 7.26 -21.66 -14.42
C GLU A 86 7.00 -21.89 -15.92
N ARG A 87 6.57 -23.11 -16.27
CA ARG A 87 6.16 -23.53 -17.63
C ARG A 87 7.20 -23.23 -18.72
N SER A 88 8.47 -23.15 -18.34
CA SER A 88 9.59 -22.72 -19.19
C SER A 88 10.53 -23.88 -19.50
N VAL A 89 11.10 -23.85 -20.71
CA VAL A 89 11.94 -24.93 -21.26
C VAL A 89 13.19 -24.34 -21.87
N LEU A 90 14.37 -24.70 -21.35
CA LEU A 90 15.65 -24.23 -21.88
C LEU A 90 16.71 -25.33 -21.99
N THR A 91 17.72 -25.10 -22.83
CA THR A 91 18.91 -25.95 -22.96
C THR A 91 20.16 -25.09 -23.07
N ILE A 92 21.15 -25.37 -22.22
CA ILE A 92 22.43 -24.65 -22.19
C ILE A 92 23.42 -25.37 -23.10
N THR A 93 23.99 -24.65 -24.06
CA THR A 93 25.00 -25.18 -25.01
C THR A 93 26.21 -24.26 -25.03
N GLU A 94 27.41 -24.82 -25.16
CA GLU A 94 28.65 -24.05 -25.25
C GLU A 94 29.39 -24.39 -26.55
N VAL A 95 29.92 -23.35 -27.19
CA VAL A 95 30.89 -23.39 -28.28
C VAL A 95 32.14 -22.66 -27.75
N PRO A 96 33.38 -23.03 -28.10
CA PRO A 96 34.57 -22.40 -27.50
C PRO A 96 34.56 -20.85 -27.58
N GLY A 97 34.46 -20.19 -26.42
CA GLY A 97 34.36 -18.72 -26.29
C GLY A 97 32.93 -18.15 -26.25
N LYS A 98 31.90 -18.97 -26.48
CA LYS A 98 30.48 -18.59 -26.46
C LYS A 98 29.62 -19.60 -25.70
N SER A 99 29.05 -19.16 -24.59
CA SER A 99 27.92 -19.86 -23.97
C SER A 99 26.60 -19.39 -24.60
N THR A 100 25.64 -20.29 -24.78
CA THR A 100 24.32 -19.99 -25.33
C THR A 100 23.22 -20.63 -24.49
N VAL A 101 22.27 -19.82 -24.02
CA VAL A 101 21.03 -20.26 -23.37
C VAL A 101 19.94 -20.32 -24.42
N ASN A 102 19.55 -21.53 -24.83
CA ASN A 102 18.47 -21.72 -25.80
C ASN A 102 17.14 -21.82 -25.05
N LEU A 103 16.23 -20.86 -25.25
CA LEU A 103 14.89 -20.83 -24.66
C LEU A 103 13.86 -21.31 -25.70
N GLU A 104 13.24 -22.46 -25.48
CA GLU A 104 12.21 -23.03 -26.39
C GLU A 104 10.82 -22.46 -26.15
N SER A 105 10.49 -22.15 -24.88
CA SER A 105 9.22 -21.57 -24.45
C SER A 105 9.32 -21.04 -23.02
N GLY A 106 8.47 -20.06 -22.68
CA GLY A 106 8.37 -19.49 -21.33
C GLY A 106 9.23 -18.24 -21.15
N LYS A 107 9.63 -17.93 -19.91
CA LYS A 107 10.31 -16.68 -19.55
C LYS A 107 11.55 -16.93 -18.67
N ILE A 108 12.64 -16.22 -18.96
CA ILE A 108 13.86 -16.21 -18.14
C ILE A 108 14.34 -14.78 -17.87
N ALA A 109 14.97 -14.56 -16.72
CA ALA A 109 15.86 -13.43 -16.47
C ALA A 109 17.30 -13.91 -16.58
N LEU A 110 18.17 -13.13 -17.22
CA LEU A 110 19.60 -13.34 -17.27
C LEU A 110 20.32 -12.06 -16.83
N THR A 111 21.16 -12.19 -15.80
CA THR A 111 22.08 -11.14 -15.36
C THR A 111 23.52 -11.63 -15.49
N VAL A 112 24.41 -10.76 -15.96
CA VAL A 112 25.82 -11.11 -16.25
C VAL A 112 26.78 -10.10 -15.64
N ALA A 113 27.70 -10.58 -14.81
CA ALA A 113 28.80 -9.83 -14.20
C ALA A 113 29.91 -9.55 -15.23
N ARG A 114 30.05 -8.31 -15.71
CA ARG A 114 31.02 -7.95 -16.78
C ARG A 114 32.46 -8.24 -16.35
N GLU A 115 32.77 -7.90 -15.11
CA GLU A 115 34.04 -8.02 -14.41
C GLU A 115 34.47 -9.46 -14.11
N ARG A 116 33.57 -10.45 -14.33
CA ARG A 116 33.90 -11.88 -14.20
C ARG A 116 34.02 -12.63 -15.52
N MET A 117 33.71 -11.98 -16.65
CA MET A 117 33.90 -12.55 -17.98
C MET A 117 35.34 -12.36 -18.46
N ARG A 118 35.90 -13.37 -19.14
CA ARG A 118 37.22 -13.26 -19.77
C ARG A 118 37.19 -12.36 -21.00
N ALA A 119 38.34 -11.82 -21.39
CA ALA A 119 38.47 -11.07 -22.64
C ALA A 119 38.15 -11.97 -23.85
N GLY A 120 37.11 -11.61 -24.62
CA GLY A 120 36.60 -12.42 -25.74
C GLY A 120 35.48 -13.39 -25.39
N GLU A 121 35.11 -13.53 -24.12
CA GLU A 121 33.98 -14.34 -23.67
C GLU A 121 32.65 -13.60 -23.90
N SER A 122 31.63 -14.31 -24.40
CA SER A 122 30.28 -13.78 -24.58
C SER A 122 29.22 -14.83 -24.25
N LEU A 123 28.08 -14.35 -23.75
CA LEU A 123 26.90 -15.16 -23.46
C LEU A 123 25.78 -14.73 -24.41
N GLU A 124 25.10 -15.69 -25.02
CA GLU A 124 23.97 -15.45 -25.92
C GLU A 124 22.68 -16.02 -25.35
N ILE A 125 21.56 -15.30 -25.47
CA ILE A 125 20.23 -15.93 -25.38
C ILE A 125 19.74 -16.20 -26.78
N ARG A 126 19.37 -17.44 -27.07
CA ARG A 126 18.79 -17.87 -28.34
C ARG A 126 17.34 -18.29 -28.13
N THR A 127 16.45 -17.71 -28.91
CA THR A 127 15.00 -18.02 -28.97
C THR A 127 14.68 -18.58 -30.37
N PRO A 128 13.43 -19.00 -30.65
CA PRO A 128 13.07 -19.50 -31.99
C PRO A 128 13.22 -18.45 -33.11
N ASN A 129 12.98 -17.16 -32.83
CA ASN A 129 12.99 -16.10 -33.84
C ASN A 129 14.13 -15.08 -33.69
N ALA A 130 14.91 -15.11 -32.60
CA ALA A 130 15.94 -14.11 -32.32
C ALA A 130 17.09 -14.63 -31.46
N VAL A 131 18.28 -14.03 -31.59
CA VAL A 131 19.42 -14.22 -30.70
C VAL A 131 19.91 -12.87 -30.18
N ALA A 132 20.28 -12.80 -28.89
CA ALA A 132 20.82 -11.60 -28.26
C ALA A 132 22.20 -11.88 -27.64
N GLY A 133 23.18 -11.04 -27.93
CA GLY A 133 24.48 -11.01 -27.24
C GLY A 133 24.41 -10.20 -25.94
N VAL A 134 24.88 -10.80 -24.85
CA VAL A 134 24.67 -10.34 -23.46
C VAL A 134 26.01 -10.18 -22.74
N ARG A 135 26.33 -8.96 -22.26
CA ARG A 135 27.65 -8.66 -21.63
C ARG A 135 27.64 -7.46 -20.66
N GLY A 136 27.42 -7.74 -19.37
CA GLY A 136 27.32 -6.68 -18.34
C GLY A 136 25.95 -6.00 -18.38
N THR A 137 24.90 -6.80 -18.23
CA THR A 137 23.52 -6.45 -18.57
C THR A 137 22.53 -7.25 -17.72
N VAL A 138 21.36 -6.67 -17.45
CA VAL A 138 20.17 -7.36 -16.97
C VAL A 138 19.16 -7.41 -18.12
N VAL A 139 18.81 -8.62 -18.57
CA VAL A 139 17.86 -8.83 -19.67
C VAL A 139 16.85 -9.91 -19.30
N VAL A 140 15.57 -9.68 -19.61
CA VAL A 140 14.52 -10.70 -19.57
C VAL A 140 14.25 -11.17 -20.99
N ALA A 141 14.14 -12.48 -21.19
CA ALA A 141 13.77 -13.07 -22.47
C ALA A 141 12.50 -13.90 -22.32
N GLU A 142 11.58 -13.76 -23.27
CA GLU A 142 10.29 -14.43 -23.27
C GLU A 142 9.97 -15.03 -24.64
N VAL A 143 9.48 -16.27 -24.63
CA VAL A 143 9.06 -17.01 -25.83
C VAL A 143 7.63 -17.51 -25.60
N SER A 144 6.68 -16.79 -26.15
CA SER A 144 5.25 -17.10 -26.11
C SER A 144 4.78 -17.67 -27.46
N ARG A 145 3.60 -18.29 -27.46
CA ARG A 145 2.91 -18.72 -28.68
C ARG A 145 1.57 -18.03 -28.72
N ALA A 146 1.32 -17.22 -29.75
CA ALA A 146 0.02 -16.60 -29.95
C ALA A 146 -1.03 -17.69 -30.20
N THR A 147 -1.89 -17.94 -29.21
CA THR A 147 -3.04 -18.84 -29.35
C THR A 147 -4.00 -18.25 -30.37
N ALA A 148 -4.50 -19.09 -31.27
CA ALA A 148 -5.19 -18.61 -32.46
C ALA A 148 -6.50 -17.88 -32.12
N GLN A 149 -6.63 -16.63 -32.59
CA GLN A 149 -7.94 -16.07 -32.91
C GLN A 149 -8.63 -16.95 -33.97
N VAL A 150 -9.96 -16.93 -34.03
CA VAL A 150 -10.75 -17.82 -34.90
C VAL A 150 -10.58 -17.45 -36.38
N GLY A 151 -9.52 -17.99 -36.98
CA GLY A 151 -9.13 -17.81 -38.38
C GLY A 151 -7.92 -18.72 -38.69
N ALA A 152 -7.88 -19.31 -39.88
CA ALA A 152 -6.93 -20.39 -40.17
C ALA A 152 -5.47 -19.91 -40.34
N GLY A 153 -4.69 -20.01 -39.26
CA GLY A 153 -3.24 -19.81 -39.27
C GLY A 153 -2.57 -20.61 -38.14
N SER A 154 -1.33 -21.07 -38.35
CA SER A 154 -0.55 -21.70 -37.29
C SER A 154 -0.21 -20.69 -36.18
N PRO A 155 -0.19 -21.10 -34.89
CA PRO A 155 0.12 -20.20 -33.79
C PRO A 155 1.53 -19.62 -33.95
N VAL A 156 1.60 -18.30 -34.12
CA VAL A 156 2.87 -17.59 -34.33
C VAL A 156 3.65 -17.59 -33.01
N VAL A 157 4.88 -18.09 -33.05
CA VAL A 157 5.82 -17.94 -31.93
C VAL A 157 6.25 -16.48 -31.90
N VAL A 158 6.22 -15.87 -30.72
CA VAL A 158 6.77 -14.52 -30.47
C VAL A 158 7.98 -14.67 -29.57
N SER A 159 9.05 -13.95 -29.88
CA SER A 159 10.27 -13.89 -29.08
C SER A 159 10.54 -12.44 -28.72
N ALA A 160 10.65 -12.14 -27.42
CA ALA A 160 10.88 -10.80 -26.91
C ALA A 160 12.10 -10.77 -25.98
N PHE A 161 12.93 -9.74 -26.11
CA PHE A 161 13.98 -9.37 -25.17
C PHE A 161 13.64 -8.02 -24.54
N TYR A 162 13.78 -7.89 -23.22
CA TYR A 162 13.53 -6.67 -22.47
C TYR A 162 14.80 -6.29 -21.69
N VAL A 163 15.39 -5.13 -21.99
CA VAL A 163 16.66 -4.70 -21.40
C VAL A 163 16.40 -3.80 -20.21
N LEU A 164 16.72 -4.30 -19.01
CA LEU A 164 16.52 -3.56 -17.77
C LEU A 164 17.81 -2.84 -17.31
N GLN A 165 18.99 -3.29 -17.76
CA GLN A 165 20.27 -2.63 -17.51
C GLN A 165 21.31 -2.97 -18.60
N GLY A 166 22.10 -1.98 -19.00
CA GLY A 166 23.11 -2.08 -20.07
C GLY A 166 22.52 -2.07 -21.49
N VAL A 167 23.19 -2.72 -22.44
CA VAL A 167 22.81 -2.78 -23.86
C VAL A 167 23.08 -4.19 -24.42
N ILE A 168 22.15 -4.72 -25.23
CA ILE A 168 22.32 -5.98 -25.96
C ILE A 168 22.39 -5.72 -27.47
N GLU A 169 23.05 -6.64 -28.17
CA GLU A 169 23.03 -6.72 -29.63
C GLU A 169 22.09 -7.86 -30.04
N ALA A 170 20.94 -7.53 -30.63
CA ALA A 170 19.90 -8.49 -31.01
C ALA A 170 19.86 -8.70 -32.53
N LEU A 171 19.84 -9.96 -32.97
CA LEU A 171 19.67 -10.35 -34.36
C LEU A 171 18.41 -11.22 -34.50
N GLN A 172 17.63 -10.97 -35.56
CA GLN A 172 16.58 -11.90 -35.96
C GLN A 172 17.18 -13.20 -36.49
N LEU A 173 16.46 -14.30 -36.30
CA LEU A 173 16.78 -15.62 -36.85
C LEU A 173 15.73 -16.00 -37.91
N ASP A 174 16.16 -16.72 -38.95
CA ASP A 174 15.26 -17.44 -39.84
C ASP A 174 14.56 -18.59 -39.08
N PRO A 175 13.21 -18.64 -39.01
CA PRO A 175 12.50 -19.65 -38.21
C PRO A 175 12.64 -21.10 -38.70
N VAL A 176 13.23 -21.34 -39.87
CA VAL A 176 13.39 -22.68 -40.49
C VAL A 176 14.85 -23.13 -40.46
N THR A 177 15.79 -22.24 -40.75
CA THR A 177 17.24 -22.53 -40.81
C THR A 177 18.00 -22.14 -39.54
N LEU A 178 17.38 -21.37 -38.65
CA LEU A 178 17.93 -20.88 -37.38
C LEU A 178 19.22 -20.04 -37.51
N ASN A 179 19.53 -19.55 -38.70
CA ASN A 179 20.64 -18.62 -38.97
C ASN A 179 20.21 -17.16 -38.74
N PRO A 180 21.13 -16.25 -38.34
CA PRO A 180 20.85 -14.82 -38.27
C PRO A 180 20.48 -14.21 -39.63
N VAL A 181 19.51 -13.29 -39.61
CA VAL A 181 19.00 -12.57 -40.78
C VAL A 181 18.86 -11.08 -40.44
N GLY A 182 19.22 -10.21 -41.40
CA GLY A 182 19.15 -8.76 -41.26
C GLY A 182 20.42 -8.14 -40.66
N VAL A 183 20.31 -6.91 -40.17
CA VAL A 183 21.36 -6.17 -39.47
C VAL A 183 21.12 -6.28 -37.97
N ALA A 184 22.19 -6.34 -37.18
CA ALA A 184 22.09 -6.37 -35.74
C ALA A 184 21.53 -5.07 -35.16
N ALA A 185 20.62 -5.21 -34.20
CA ALA A 185 19.88 -4.13 -33.57
C ALA A 185 20.41 -3.91 -32.14
N LEU A 186 20.87 -2.69 -31.83
CA LEU A 186 21.25 -2.31 -30.47
C LEU A 186 19.99 -1.96 -29.67
N VAL A 187 19.79 -2.66 -28.55
CA VAL A 187 18.63 -2.49 -27.66
C VAL A 187 19.14 -1.98 -26.32
N ASN A 188 18.78 -0.74 -25.99
CA ASN A 188 19.31 -0.01 -24.84
C ASN A 188 18.46 -0.24 -23.57
N VAL A 189 18.91 0.29 -22.44
CA VAL A 189 18.13 0.34 -21.18
C VAL A 189 16.71 0.86 -21.42
N LEU A 190 15.72 0.20 -20.82
CA LEU A 190 14.29 0.47 -21.01
C LEU A 190 13.84 0.39 -22.49
N GLN A 191 14.47 -0.49 -23.27
CA GLN A 191 13.98 -0.89 -24.59
C GLN A 191 13.75 -2.40 -24.67
N SER A 192 12.78 -2.76 -25.49
CA SER A 192 12.44 -4.12 -25.86
C SER A 192 12.74 -4.37 -27.33
N PHE A 193 12.98 -5.63 -27.69
CA PHE A 193 13.10 -6.08 -29.07
C PHE A 193 12.23 -7.32 -29.27
N THR A 194 11.26 -7.24 -30.17
CA THR A 194 10.22 -8.26 -30.37
C THR A 194 10.17 -8.76 -31.80
N VAL A 195 10.14 -10.08 -31.98
CA VAL A 195 10.09 -10.78 -33.28
C VAL A 195 8.99 -11.82 -33.30
N ALA A 196 8.03 -11.68 -34.21
CA ALA A 196 6.91 -12.60 -34.41
C ALA A 196 7.12 -13.44 -35.69
N GLY A 197 7.58 -14.68 -35.51
CA GLY A 197 7.96 -15.58 -36.61
C GLY A 197 9.00 -14.93 -37.55
N GLY A 198 8.66 -14.86 -38.84
CA GLY A 198 9.51 -14.25 -39.88
C GLY A 198 9.30 -12.74 -40.10
N ALA A 199 8.48 -12.06 -39.29
CA ALA A 199 8.31 -10.61 -39.39
C ALA A 199 9.55 -9.87 -38.87
N ALA A 200 9.89 -8.72 -39.47
CA ALA A 200 11.06 -7.93 -39.07
C ALA A 200 10.98 -7.52 -37.58
N GLY A 201 12.09 -7.66 -36.85
CA GLY A 201 12.16 -7.30 -35.43
C GLY A 201 11.93 -5.81 -35.17
N ARG A 202 11.09 -5.49 -34.18
CA ARG A 202 10.77 -4.11 -33.77
C ARG A 202 11.40 -3.78 -32.42
N ILE A 203 12.01 -2.61 -32.31
CA ILE A 203 12.40 -2.01 -31.01
C ILE A 203 11.27 -1.12 -30.51
N GLU A 204 10.94 -1.24 -29.22
CA GLU A 204 9.94 -0.39 -28.54
C GLU A 204 10.44 0.03 -27.15
N PRO A 205 10.18 1.27 -26.70
CA PRO A 205 10.47 1.68 -25.32
C PRO A 205 9.59 0.89 -24.35
N ILE A 206 10.20 0.38 -23.28
CA ILE A 206 9.50 -0.24 -22.15
C ILE A 206 8.96 0.89 -21.29
N ARG A 207 7.64 0.88 -21.06
CA ARG A 207 6.99 1.83 -20.15
C ARG A 207 7.10 1.36 -18.69
N PRO A 208 7.07 2.25 -17.68
CA PRO A 208 7.22 1.86 -16.26
C PRO A 208 6.21 0.80 -15.79
N ASP A 209 4.94 0.90 -16.21
CA ASP A 209 3.86 -0.05 -15.93
C ASP A 209 4.19 -1.49 -16.40
N GLN A 210 4.93 -1.61 -17.51
CA GLN A 210 5.30 -2.90 -18.09
C GLN A 210 6.41 -3.60 -17.30
N ILE A 211 7.21 -2.89 -16.50
CA ILE A 211 8.37 -3.46 -15.79
C ILE A 211 7.93 -4.52 -14.78
N GLY A 212 6.81 -4.30 -14.06
CA GLY A 212 6.22 -5.29 -13.16
C GLY A 212 5.78 -6.57 -13.89
N GLN A 213 5.10 -6.42 -15.03
CA GLN A 213 4.66 -7.55 -15.86
C GLN A 213 5.85 -8.31 -16.49
N ILE A 214 6.91 -7.59 -16.88
CA ILE A 214 8.16 -8.18 -17.38
C ILE A 214 8.83 -9.02 -16.29
N ARG A 215 8.96 -8.49 -15.05
CA ARG A 215 9.55 -9.19 -13.89
C ARG A 215 8.65 -10.27 -13.26
N SER A 216 7.34 -10.27 -13.54
CA SER A 216 6.39 -11.19 -12.92
C SER A 216 6.76 -12.68 -13.12
N GLY A 217 6.74 -13.44 -12.02
CA GLY A 217 7.11 -14.85 -11.96
C GLY A 217 8.62 -15.16 -12.08
N LEU A 218 9.49 -14.15 -11.95
CA LEU A 218 10.96 -14.31 -11.96
C LEU A 218 11.61 -14.09 -10.58
N ALA A 219 10.83 -13.87 -9.53
CA ALA A 219 11.27 -13.90 -8.14
C ALA A 219 10.86 -15.25 -7.50
N PRO A 220 11.73 -15.88 -6.68
CA PRO A 220 11.33 -17.00 -5.82
C PRO A 220 10.50 -16.48 -4.63
N SER A 221 9.62 -17.33 -4.11
CA SER A 221 8.70 -17.04 -3.00
C SER A 221 9.42 -16.86 -1.66
N ALA A 222 10.57 -17.53 -1.45
CA ALA A 222 11.38 -17.34 -0.25
C ALA A 222 12.89 -17.61 -0.46
N PRO A 223 13.79 -16.97 0.31
CA PRO A 223 15.19 -17.37 0.40
C PRO A 223 15.32 -18.75 1.07
N GLN A 224 15.48 -19.81 0.27
CA GLN A 224 15.44 -21.21 0.76
C GLN A 224 16.51 -21.59 1.81
N HIS A 225 17.54 -20.75 2.03
CA HIS A 225 18.69 -21.09 2.86
C HIS A 225 19.18 -19.92 3.74
N THR A 226 18.56 -19.77 4.92
CA THR A 226 19.11 -18.99 6.05
C THR A 226 19.92 -19.85 7.03
N GLY A 227 19.94 -21.18 6.85
CA GLY A 227 20.61 -22.13 7.74
C GLY A 227 22.06 -22.47 7.33
N THR A 228 22.97 -22.47 8.30
CA THR A 228 24.40 -22.76 8.13
C THR A 228 24.71 -24.26 8.05
N ALA A 229 25.05 -24.76 6.84
CA ALA A 229 25.63 -26.09 6.66
C ALA A 229 26.65 -26.13 5.50
N ASN A 230 27.89 -26.52 5.82
CA ASN A 230 28.98 -26.87 4.92
C ASN A 230 29.38 -25.79 3.89
N GLN A 231 30.05 -24.72 4.35
CA GLN A 231 30.64 -23.69 3.49
C GLN A 231 31.96 -24.09 2.80
N GLU A 232 32.71 -25.08 3.31
CA GLU A 232 34.08 -25.36 2.83
C GLU A 232 34.21 -26.09 1.48
N GLN A 233 33.12 -26.59 0.88
CA GLN A 233 33.17 -27.33 -0.40
C GLN A 233 32.42 -26.67 -1.58
N VAL A 234 31.89 -25.45 -1.40
CA VAL A 234 31.47 -24.60 -2.53
C VAL A 234 32.11 -23.23 -2.32
N SER A 235 33.14 -22.92 -3.11
CA SER A 235 34.01 -21.76 -2.91
C SER A 235 33.22 -20.46 -2.71
N GLY A 236 33.58 -19.67 -1.68
CA GLY A 236 32.86 -18.44 -1.32
C GLY A 236 32.71 -17.44 -2.48
N GLN A 237 33.62 -17.44 -3.45
CA GLN A 237 33.55 -16.66 -4.69
C GLN A 237 32.44 -17.07 -5.68
N GLN A 238 31.67 -18.12 -5.43
CA GLN A 238 30.42 -18.42 -6.15
C GLN A 238 29.20 -17.88 -5.39
N VAL A 239 29.19 -17.98 -4.06
CA VAL A 239 28.12 -17.42 -3.21
C VAL A 239 28.17 -15.89 -3.22
N ALA A 240 29.34 -15.29 -3.01
CA ALA A 240 29.52 -13.83 -2.98
C ALA A 240 29.09 -13.16 -4.29
N THR A 241 29.33 -13.79 -5.45
CA THR A 241 28.84 -13.28 -6.74
C THR A 241 27.36 -13.58 -6.95
N ALA A 242 26.85 -14.73 -6.50
CA ALA A 242 25.41 -14.97 -6.52
C ALA A 242 24.63 -13.99 -5.62
N VAL A 243 25.28 -13.40 -4.61
CA VAL A 243 24.74 -12.34 -3.73
C VAL A 243 24.95 -10.94 -4.33
N SER A 244 26.15 -10.57 -4.81
CA SER A 244 26.36 -9.26 -5.44
C SER A 244 25.48 -9.06 -6.68
N LEU A 245 25.18 -10.14 -7.41
CA LEU A 245 24.25 -10.15 -8.54
C LEU A 245 22.76 -10.30 -8.14
N ILE A 246 22.46 -10.64 -6.88
CA ILE A 246 21.13 -10.37 -6.28
C ILE A 246 21.02 -8.87 -6.00
N ASN A 247 22.03 -8.27 -5.37
CA ASN A 247 22.02 -6.85 -4.99
C ASN A 247 22.03 -5.88 -6.20
N ALA A 248 22.27 -6.41 -7.41
CA ALA A 248 22.11 -5.69 -8.68
C ALA A 248 20.73 -5.87 -9.34
N LEU A 249 19.90 -6.80 -8.83
CA LEU A 249 18.54 -7.10 -9.30
C LEU A 249 17.46 -6.66 -8.29
N ILE A 250 17.83 -6.63 -7.02
CA ILE A 250 17.10 -6.15 -5.84
C ILE A 250 18.01 -5.10 -5.19
N GLY A 251 17.58 -3.86 -5.05
CA GLY A 251 18.38 -2.80 -4.42
C GLY A 251 18.72 -3.13 -2.96
N PRO A 252 19.84 -2.65 -2.41
CA PRO A 252 20.28 -3.02 -1.07
C PRO A 252 19.45 -2.33 0.03
N ALA A 253 18.70 -3.14 0.78
CA ALA A 253 18.19 -2.78 2.11
C ALA A 253 18.77 -3.77 3.14
N GLY A 254 19.08 -3.30 4.35
CA GLY A 254 19.57 -4.16 5.43
C GLY A 254 19.92 -3.42 6.71
N GLY A 255 19.88 -4.11 7.85
CA GLY A 255 20.29 -3.54 9.13
C GLY A 255 20.65 -4.61 10.18
N THR A 256 21.53 -4.21 11.12
CA THR A 256 21.55 -4.53 12.58
C THR A 256 21.54 -6.00 13.07
N PRO A 257 21.79 -6.28 14.38
CA PRO A 257 22.81 -5.77 15.32
C PRO A 257 23.50 -6.94 16.12
N THR A 258 24.35 -6.61 17.13
CA THR A 258 24.56 -7.31 18.46
C THR A 258 25.70 -6.61 19.23
N GLN A 259 25.56 -6.14 20.49
CA GLN A 259 25.68 -6.80 21.82
C GLN A 259 27.09 -7.38 22.15
N GLU A 260 27.69 -7.26 23.34
CA GLU A 260 27.33 -6.70 24.68
C GLU A 260 28.66 -6.28 25.42
N GLY A 261 28.76 -5.77 26.68
CA GLY A 261 27.85 -5.49 27.81
C GLY A 261 28.61 -5.28 29.16
N ALA A 262 27.94 -4.75 30.22
CA ALA A 262 28.35 -4.67 31.67
C ALA A 262 29.62 -3.83 32.08
N GLU A 263 29.73 -3.12 33.22
CA GLU A 263 28.82 -2.72 34.34
C GLU A 263 29.42 -1.50 35.14
N GLN A 264 28.60 -0.78 35.93
CA GLN A 264 28.94 0.10 37.09
C GLN A 264 29.74 1.43 36.84
N LEU A 265 29.67 2.52 37.64
CA LEU A 265 29.17 2.75 39.01
C LEU A 265 28.73 4.22 39.32
N LEU A 266 27.74 4.40 40.22
CA LEU A 266 27.36 5.60 41.03
C LEU A 266 27.00 6.99 40.42
N THR A 267 25.73 7.35 40.61
CA THR A 267 25.15 8.60 41.20
C THR A 267 26.09 9.56 41.96
N LEU A 268 25.84 10.87 42.22
CA LEU A 268 24.88 11.97 41.88
C LEU A 268 25.49 13.27 42.54
N THR A 269 24.98 14.53 42.62
CA THR A 269 23.68 15.21 42.37
C THR A 269 23.92 16.75 42.26
N GLY A 270 23.01 17.53 41.65
CA GLY A 270 22.64 18.88 42.14
C GLY A 270 23.02 20.13 41.31
N ALA A 271 22.01 20.91 40.91
CA ALA A 271 22.10 22.34 40.54
C ALA A 271 21.95 23.23 41.82
N PRO A 272 22.23 24.57 41.79
CA PRO A 272 21.35 25.55 41.13
C PRO A 272 22.07 26.78 40.50
N GLU A 273 21.29 27.68 39.89
CA GLU A 273 21.69 29.07 39.53
C GLU A 273 21.87 29.97 40.79
N PRO A 274 22.43 31.20 40.68
CA PRO A 274 21.60 32.35 40.29
C PRO A 274 22.26 33.52 39.50
N ILE A 275 21.44 34.09 38.61
CA ILE A 275 21.24 35.49 38.16
C ILE A 275 21.99 36.69 38.82
N ILE A 276 22.17 37.75 37.98
CA ILE A 276 22.29 39.23 38.24
C ILE A 276 23.68 39.92 38.24
N GLU A 277 23.84 40.79 37.22
CA GLU A 277 24.55 42.10 37.08
C GLU A 277 25.96 42.40 37.63
N GLY A 278 26.70 43.22 36.86
CA GLY A 278 27.89 43.94 37.35
C GLY A 278 28.65 44.79 36.31
N PHE A 279 28.13 45.94 35.88
CA PHE A 279 28.93 46.92 35.11
C PHE A 279 30.06 47.51 35.98
N GLY A 280 31.29 47.53 35.47
CA GLY A 280 32.44 48.15 36.13
C GLY A 280 33.56 48.48 35.14
N ALA A 281 34.09 49.71 35.19
CA ALA A 281 35.00 50.24 34.17
C ALA A 281 36.32 50.80 34.75
N VAL A 282 37.29 51.01 33.85
CA VAL A 282 38.58 51.73 34.02
C VAL A 282 39.69 50.96 34.77
N GLY A 283 40.84 50.80 34.09
CA GLY A 283 42.07 50.27 34.69
C GLY A 283 43.28 50.35 33.74
N VAL A 284 44.01 51.48 33.75
CA VAL A 284 45.24 51.68 32.95
C VAL A 284 46.47 51.40 33.83
N SER A 285 47.42 50.56 33.38
CA SER A 285 48.90 50.80 33.42
C SER A 285 49.79 49.54 33.37
N THR A 286 50.66 49.47 32.34
CA THR A 286 52.10 49.07 32.36
C THR A 286 52.61 47.78 33.04
N LEU A 287 53.42 47.01 32.28
CA LEU A 287 54.71 46.34 32.58
C LEU A 287 55.15 45.70 31.23
N THR A 288 56.32 45.82 30.58
CA THR A 288 57.76 45.77 30.97
C THR A 288 58.07 44.56 31.85
N ASP A 289 58.88 43.57 31.46
CA ASP A 289 60.17 43.70 30.76
C ASP A 289 60.57 42.44 29.93
N ILE A 290 61.76 42.46 29.31
CA ILE A 290 62.27 41.48 28.32
C ILE A 290 63.02 40.28 28.97
N PRO A 291 63.27 39.18 28.21
CA PRO A 291 64.68 38.82 27.97
C PRO A 291 65.02 38.58 26.49
N LEU A 292 66.28 38.82 26.13
CA LEU A 292 66.79 38.95 24.76
C LEU A 292 67.91 37.94 24.45
N LEU A 293 68.22 37.76 23.13
CA LEU A 293 69.43 37.21 22.48
C LEU A 293 69.50 35.68 22.19
N PRO A 294 70.27 35.22 21.16
CA PRO A 294 70.97 35.97 20.08
C PRO A 294 70.87 35.39 18.62
N GLY A 295 70.90 36.29 17.62
CA GLY A 295 71.41 36.02 16.26
C GLY A 295 70.51 35.25 15.28
N GLU A 296 70.61 35.40 13.95
CA GLU A 296 71.53 36.22 13.12
C GLU A 296 70.78 37.16 12.11
N SER A 297 71.51 37.82 11.21
CA SER A 297 71.07 39.01 10.45
C SER A 297 70.63 38.76 9.00
N GLY A 298 69.67 39.56 8.48
CA GLY A 298 69.35 39.55 7.05
C GLY A 298 68.44 40.69 6.53
N GLY A 299 68.99 41.89 6.33
CA GLY A 299 68.51 42.86 5.31
C GLY A 299 67.16 43.58 5.51
N SER A 300 67.18 44.77 6.14
CA SER A 300 66.07 45.73 6.04
C SER A 300 66.16 46.54 4.74
N ILE A 301 65.06 46.65 3.99
CA ILE A 301 64.90 47.58 2.86
C ILE A 301 63.67 48.47 3.06
N SER A 302 63.90 49.70 3.53
CA SER A 302 62.83 50.71 3.66
C SER A 302 62.60 51.41 2.33
N PHE A 303 61.43 51.20 1.72
CA PHE A 303 60.93 52.07 0.65
C PHE A 303 60.10 53.21 1.26
N LEU A 304 60.64 54.42 1.22
CA LEU A 304 59.92 55.64 1.57
C LEU A 304 59.12 56.11 0.34
N LEU A 305 57.86 55.67 0.25
CA LEU A 305 56.91 56.26 -0.71
C LEU A 305 56.40 57.60 -0.16
N THR A 306 56.39 58.60 -1.03
CA THR A 306 55.79 59.93 -0.78
C THR A 306 54.41 59.99 -1.43
N GLU A 307 53.55 60.91 -0.98
CA GLU A 307 52.16 61.03 -1.45
C GLU A 307 52.03 61.03 -2.99
N PRO A 308 51.15 60.19 -3.57
CA PRO A 308 50.87 60.24 -5.00
C PRO A 308 49.97 61.42 -5.33
N THR A 309 50.43 62.29 -6.24
CA THR A 309 49.52 63.15 -7.01
C THR A 309 49.02 62.38 -8.24
N PRO A 310 47.76 62.58 -8.68
CA PRO A 310 47.17 61.75 -9.71
C PRO A 310 47.85 61.93 -11.08
N ALA A 311 48.20 60.81 -11.72
CA ALA A 311 48.81 60.73 -13.04
C ALA A 311 48.00 59.77 -13.93
N PRO A 312 47.95 59.96 -15.26
CA PRO A 312 47.10 59.17 -16.16
C PRO A 312 47.54 57.71 -16.28
N GLY A 313 46.56 56.82 -16.49
CA GLY A 313 46.69 55.38 -16.31
C GLY A 313 47.64 54.62 -17.26
N PRO A 314 48.02 53.39 -16.89
CA PRO A 314 49.05 52.61 -17.59
C PRO A 314 48.53 51.93 -18.87
N THR A 315 49.12 52.27 -20.02
CA THR A 315 48.89 51.53 -21.27
C THR A 315 49.92 50.41 -21.45
N GLY A 316 49.55 49.18 -21.04
CA GLY A 316 50.23 47.94 -21.43
C GLY A 316 51.59 47.67 -20.77
N GLY A 317 51.57 47.20 -19.53
CA GLY A 317 52.70 46.55 -18.84
C GLY A 317 52.30 45.16 -18.31
N PRO A 318 53.25 44.32 -17.88
CA PRO A 318 52.96 43.03 -17.25
C PRO A 318 52.30 43.21 -15.87
N GLY A 319 51.63 42.16 -15.39
CA GLY A 319 50.96 42.13 -14.09
C GLY A 319 51.90 42.26 -12.88
N LEU A 320 51.31 42.54 -11.72
CA LEU A 320 52.00 42.68 -10.44
C LEU A 320 52.35 41.29 -9.88
N LEU A 321 53.56 40.81 -10.17
CA LEU A 321 54.10 39.59 -9.57
C LEU A 321 54.78 39.87 -8.22
N ILE A 322 54.35 39.17 -7.18
CA ILE A 322 55.04 39.07 -5.88
C ILE A 322 55.41 37.61 -5.66
N GLN A 323 56.70 37.33 -5.42
CA GLN A 323 57.19 35.96 -5.24
C GLN A 323 58.13 35.83 -4.04
N GLY A 324 57.97 34.77 -3.24
CA GLY A 324 58.89 34.38 -2.16
C GLY A 324 59.08 35.41 -1.05
N THR A 325 58.16 36.36 -0.89
CA THR A 325 58.31 37.53 -0.01
C THR A 325 56.97 37.99 0.55
N THR A 326 57.01 38.68 1.71
CA THR A 326 55.83 39.32 2.31
C THR A 326 55.83 40.83 2.02
N LEU A 327 54.81 41.31 1.31
CA LEU A 327 54.51 42.74 1.19
C LEU A 327 53.68 43.19 2.40
N VAL A 328 54.01 44.35 2.96
CA VAL A 328 53.25 44.98 4.03
C VAL A 328 52.71 46.33 3.56
N LEU A 329 51.39 46.48 3.54
CA LEU A 329 50.68 47.71 3.22
C LEU A 329 50.37 48.47 4.51
N LEU A 330 50.64 49.79 4.51
CA LEU A 330 50.34 50.70 5.62
C LEU A 330 48.96 51.35 5.43
N PRO A 331 48.30 51.83 6.49
CA PRO A 331 47.04 52.57 6.38
C PRO A 331 47.08 53.69 5.34
N GLY A 332 46.04 53.80 4.53
CA GLY A 332 45.95 54.69 3.37
C GLY A 332 46.65 54.17 2.10
N GLN A 333 46.97 52.86 2.01
CA GLN A 333 47.54 52.23 0.81
C GLN A 333 46.61 51.13 0.30
N THR A 334 46.44 51.03 -1.01
CA THR A 334 45.78 49.87 -1.65
C THR A 334 46.81 49.12 -2.49
N LEU A 335 46.61 47.81 -2.71
CA LEU A 335 47.50 47.02 -3.58
C LEU A 335 47.32 47.46 -5.05
N LEU A 336 46.08 47.76 -5.44
CA LEU A 336 45.76 48.30 -6.77
C LEU A 336 44.44 49.07 -6.76
N THR A 337 44.44 50.29 -7.32
CA THR A 337 43.23 51.07 -7.63
C THR A 337 43.04 51.17 -9.14
N PHE A 338 41.89 50.72 -9.65
CA PHE A 338 41.47 50.95 -11.03
C PHE A 338 40.64 52.23 -11.13
N SER A 339 41.00 53.13 -12.03
CA SER A 339 40.29 54.38 -12.30
C SER A 339 40.14 54.65 -13.79
N GLY A 340 39.04 55.30 -14.17
CA GLY A 340 38.68 55.57 -15.56
C GLY A 340 38.36 54.30 -16.37
N ALA A 341 38.29 54.42 -17.70
CA ALA A 341 38.00 53.30 -18.60
C ALA A 341 39.30 52.56 -19.01
N GLN A 342 39.35 51.25 -18.81
CA GLN A 342 40.53 50.42 -19.12
C GLN A 342 40.13 49.07 -19.73
N ASN A 343 40.93 48.55 -20.66
CA ASN A 343 40.78 47.22 -21.25
C ASN A 343 42.10 46.45 -21.06
N LEU A 344 42.05 45.33 -20.34
CA LEU A 344 43.21 44.60 -19.83
C LEU A 344 43.17 43.13 -20.28
N THR A 345 44.18 42.69 -21.04
CA THR A 345 44.09 41.49 -21.90
C THR A 345 45.34 40.59 -21.89
N SER A 346 46.22 40.72 -20.90
CA SER A 346 47.50 40.00 -20.84
C SER A 346 47.96 39.77 -19.41
N ASP A 347 48.35 38.52 -19.10
CA ASP A 347 48.79 38.00 -17.80
C ASP A 347 47.78 38.18 -16.64
N PRO A 348 47.90 37.48 -15.51
CA PRO A 348 47.12 37.79 -14.31
C PRO A 348 47.48 39.20 -13.83
N ILE A 349 46.50 40.02 -13.43
CA ILE A 349 46.76 41.42 -13.06
C ILE A 349 47.58 41.52 -11.77
N VAL A 350 47.31 40.64 -10.81
CA VAL A 350 48.13 40.37 -9.62
C VAL A 350 48.43 38.87 -9.59
N GLN A 351 49.70 38.51 -9.42
CA GLN A 351 50.13 37.12 -9.24
C GLN A 351 50.99 36.98 -7.97
N LEU A 352 50.65 36.01 -7.13
CA LEU A 352 51.35 35.72 -5.86
C LEU A 352 51.86 34.27 -5.89
N ILE A 353 53.15 34.05 -5.61
CA ILE A 353 53.75 32.71 -5.61
C ILE A 353 54.67 32.57 -4.39
N ASP A 354 54.38 31.65 -3.48
CA ASP A 354 55.12 31.50 -2.21
C ASP A 354 55.20 32.83 -1.41
N ALA A 355 54.15 33.65 -1.48
CA ALA A 355 54.18 35.06 -1.10
C ALA A 355 53.14 35.44 -0.04
N GLY A 356 53.37 36.56 0.64
CA GLY A 356 52.43 37.11 1.62
C GLY A 356 52.03 38.55 1.29
N VAL A 357 50.79 38.93 1.58
CA VAL A 357 50.33 40.32 1.61
C VAL A 357 49.69 40.56 2.97
N ILE A 358 50.19 41.54 3.73
CA ILE A 358 49.64 41.93 5.04
C ILE A 358 49.27 43.40 5.00
N HIS A 359 47.99 43.71 5.18
CA HIS A 359 47.48 45.06 5.27
C HIS A 359 47.23 45.45 6.73
N LEU A 360 47.91 46.52 7.19
CA LEU A 360 47.85 47.01 8.57
C LEU A 360 46.86 48.17 8.78
N GLY A 361 45.93 48.39 7.85
CA GLY A 361 44.94 49.49 7.88
C GLY A 361 43.58 49.09 7.31
N PHE A 362 42.57 49.90 7.60
CA PHE A 362 41.16 49.68 7.24
C PHE A 362 40.85 50.14 5.80
N ASP A 363 41.74 49.83 4.86
CA ASP A 363 41.63 50.21 3.45
C ASP A 363 41.51 48.93 2.60
N SER A 364 40.63 48.92 1.60
CA SER A 364 40.39 47.73 0.79
C SER A 364 41.59 47.41 -0.11
N THR A 365 41.91 46.12 -0.32
CA THR A 365 43.16 45.72 -1.00
C THR A 365 43.13 46.01 -2.50
N LEU A 366 42.06 45.65 -3.19
CA LEU A 366 41.82 45.96 -4.60
C LEU A 366 40.58 46.85 -4.71
N VAL A 367 40.66 47.95 -5.46
CA VAL A 367 39.56 48.93 -5.57
C VAL A 367 39.25 49.26 -7.02
N VAL A 368 37.99 49.16 -7.43
CA VAL A 368 37.47 49.73 -8.68
C VAL A 368 36.72 51.02 -8.34
N ASP A 369 37.35 52.16 -8.63
CA ASP A 369 36.92 53.50 -8.19
C ASP A 369 35.62 53.99 -8.88
N VAL A 370 34.99 55.00 -8.29
CA VAL A 370 33.71 55.58 -8.75
C VAL A 370 33.82 56.05 -10.19
N GLY A 371 32.99 55.49 -11.08
CA GLY A 371 33.00 55.81 -12.51
C GLY A 371 34.17 55.20 -13.30
N ALA A 372 34.95 54.28 -12.72
CA ALA A 372 35.82 53.40 -13.48
C ALA A 372 34.99 52.42 -14.34
N ALA A 373 35.56 52.00 -15.48
CA ALA A 373 34.92 51.08 -16.43
C ALA A 373 35.96 50.11 -16.99
N ILE A 374 36.12 48.97 -16.33
CA ILE A 374 37.26 48.06 -16.49
C ILE A 374 36.80 46.77 -17.18
N THR A 375 37.35 46.47 -18.35
CA THR A 375 37.14 45.18 -19.02
C THR A 375 38.38 44.31 -18.90
N LEU A 376 38.23 43.13 -18.32
CA LEU A 376 39.25 42.09 -18.22
C LEU A 376 39.00 40.99 -19.26
N ALA A 377 40.06 40.47 -19.87
CA ALA A 377 40.04 39.20 -20.61
C ALA A 377 40.96 38.14 -19.96
N THR A 378 41.30 38.35 -18.69
CA THR A 378 42.31 37.63 -17.91
C THR A 378 41.93 37.62 -16.42
N THR A 379 42.60 36.80 -15.62
CA THR A 379 42.42 36.70 -14.17
C THR A 379 42.90 37.97 -13.46
N LEU A 380 42.17 38.41 -12.43
CA LEU A 380 42.51 39.59 -11.61
C LEU A 380 43.54 39.25 -10.54
N LEU A 381 43.34 38.12 -9.83
CA LEU A 381 44.24 37.63 -8.78
C LEU A 381 44.48 36.12 -8.97
N ASP A 382 45.76 35.74 -9.08
CA ASP A 382 46.24 34.36 -9.17
C ASP A 382 47.24 34.12 -8.03
N ALA A 383 46.91 33.33 -7.00
CA ALA A 383 47.78 33.14 -5.84
C ALA A 383 48.01 31.67 -5.49
N SER A 384 49.28 31.28 -5.39
CA SER A 384 49.69 29.91 -5.07
C SER A 384 50.66 29.83 -3.90
N ASN A 385 50.46 28.85 -3.01
CA ASN A 385 51.17 28.67 -1.74
C ASN A 385 51.34 29.99 -0.94
N SER A 386 50.31 30.83 -0.93
CA SER A 386 50.41 32.23 -0.52
C SER A 386 49.49 32.58 0.66
N SER A 387 49.63 33.79 1.22
CA SER A 387 48.72 34.31 2.23
C SER A 387 48.34 35.78 2.00
N LEU A 388 47.07 36.10 2.25
CA LEU A 388 46.53 37.46 2.22
C LEU A 388 45.86 37.76 3.57
N THR A 389 46.34 38.77 4.26
CA THR A 389 45.70 39.35 5.45
C THR A 389 45.28 40.77 5.10
N VAL A 390 43.98 41.01 5.03
CA VAL A 390 43.35 42.25 4.57
C VAL A 390 42.69 42.95 5.75
N GLY A 391 42.92 44.26 5.90
CA GLY A 391 42.45 45.05 7.04
C GLY A 391 41.09 45.75 6.83
N ASP A 392 40.50 45.60 5.64
CA ASP A 392 39.09 45.85 5.31
C ASP A 392 38.64 44.77 4.29
N THR A 393 38.31 45.14 3.05
CA THR A 393 37.74 44.29 2.00
C THR A 393 38.79 43.85 0.98
N LEU A 394 38.77 42.61 0.50
CA LEU A 394 39.76 42.16 -0.50
C LEU A 394 39.52 42.83 -1.89
N LEU A 395 38.28 42.87 -2.38
CA LEU A 395 37.91 43.55 -3.63
C LEU A 395 36.67 44.44 -3.46
N GLN A 396 36.90 45.75 -3.53
CA GLN A 396 35.89 46.81 -3.48
C GLN A 396 35.46 47.25 -4.88
N ILE A 397 34.16 47.31 -5.17
CA ILE A 397 33.64 47.72 -6.48
C ILE A 397 32.66 48.91 -6.36
N LEU A 398 33.16 50.11 -6.69
CA LEU A 398 32.42 51.38 -6.78
C LEU A 398 32.15 51.81 -8.23
N GLY A 399 32.90 51.26 -9.18
CA GLY A 399 32.72 51.44 -10.63
C GLY A 399 32.19 50.17 -11.30
N SER A 400 32.44 50.02 -12.60
CA SER A 400 32.08 48.82 -13.38
C SER A 400 33.31 47.95 -13.68
N LEU A 401 33.21 46.66 -13.37
CA LEU A 401 34.20 45.61 -13.67
C LEU A 401 33.55 44.51 -14.51
N THR A 402 34.10 44.19 -15.68
CA THR A 402 33.56 43.18 -16.62
C THR A 402 34.65 42.20 -17.02
N SER A 403 34.60 40.97 -16.50
CA SER A 403 35.45 39.87 -16.96
C SER A 403 34.82 39.11 -18.11
N THR A 404 35.51 39.13 -19.25
CA THR A 404 35.19 38.43 -20.50
C THR A 404 36.11 37.22 -20.75
N GLY A 405 37.02 36.94 -19.81
CA GLY A 405 37.94 35.80 -19.89
C GLY A 405 37.24 34.46 -19.64
N THR A 406 37.92 33.36 -20.03
CA THR A 406 37.48 31.98 -19.74
C THR A 406 38.16 31.38 -18.51
N ALA A 407 39.14 32.09 -17.93
CA ALA A 407 39.74 31.79 -16.64
C ALA A 407 38.95 32.50 -15.53
N PRO A 408 38.95 32.01 -14.28
CA PRO A 408 38.23 32.66 -13.19
C PRO A 408 38.81 34.04 -12.88
N LEU A 409 38.00 34.91 -12.26
CA LEU A 409 38.46 36.24 -11.85
C LEU A 409 39.50 36.15 -10.73
N ILE A 410 39.31 35.23 -9.78
CA ILE A 410 40.25 34.90 -8.70
C ILE A 410 40.57 33.40 -8.74
N ALA A 411 41.85 33.04 -8.69
CA ALA A 411 42.35 31.66 -8.66
C ALA A 411 43.30 31.47 -7.47
N LEU A 412 43.07 30.46 -6.62
CA LEU A 412 43.78 30.25 -5.36
C LEU A 412 44.18 28.77 -5.17
N ASP A 413 45.48 28.44 -5.05
CA ASP A 413 45.98 27.05 -5.01
C ASP A 413 47.33 26.85 -4.27
N PRO A 414 47.32 26.34 -3.02
CA PRO A 414 46.42 26.74 -1.95
C PRO A 414 46.80 28.13 -1.44
N THR A 415 45.83 28.89 -0.91
CA THR A 415 46.10 30.20 -0.29
C THR A 415 45.28 30.40 0.99
N THR A 416 45.91 30.97 2.02
CA THR A 416 45.20 31.44 3.22
C THR A 416 44.72 32.87 3.01
N VAL A 417 43.41 33.12 3.13
CA VAL A 417 42.83 34.47 3.12
C VAL A 417 42.24 34.79 4.50
N THR A 418 42.52 35.99 4.99
CA THR A 418 41.88 36.56 6.17
C THR A 418 41.47 37.99 5.85
N THR A 419 40.20 38.32 6.03
CA THR A 419 39.69 39.70 5.93
C THR A 419 39.12 40.11 7.29
N THR A 420 39.14 41.40 7.61
CA THR A 420 38.40 41.95 8.76
C THR A 420 36.97 42.31 8.39
N ASN A 421 36.74 42.62 7.11
CA ASN A 421 35.45 42.94 6.51
C ASN A 421 35.18 41.93 5.37
N ASP A 422 34.71 42.38 4.21
CA ASP A 422 34.25 41.49 3.14
C ASP A 422 35.38 40.85 2.31
N PHE A 423 35.10 39.73 1.66
CA PHE A 423 35.96 39.21 0.59
C PHE A 423 35.69 39.97 -0.72
N ILE A 424 34.43 40.22 -1.09
CA ILE A 424 34.05 41.07 -2.23
C ILE A 424 32.79 41.88 -1.87
N HIS A 425 32.82 43.20 -2.08
CA HIS A 425 31.67 44.09 -1.87
C HIS A 425 31.41 44.94 -3.12
N VAL A 426 30.17 44.88 -3.62
CA VAL A 426 29.67 45.63 -4.80
C VAL A 426 28.69 46.69 -4.32
N ALA A 427 29.21 47.88 -4.07
CA ALA A 427 28.48 48.99 -3.45
C ALA A 427 27.51 49.69 -4.42
N ALA A 428 26.73 50.64 -3.89
CA ALA A 428 25.63 51.31 -4.59
C ALA A 428 26.05 51.95 -5.93
N GLY A 429 25.44 51.46 -7.02
CA GLY A 429 25.76 51.89 -8.40
C GLY A 429 27.03 51.28 -9.00
N GLY A 430 27.79 50.49 -8.25
CA GLY A 430 28.85 49.62 -8.75
C GLY A 430 28.30 48.41 -9.51
N SER A 431 29.11 47.82 -10.39
CA SER A 431 28.71 46.61 -11.13
C SER A 431 29.86 45.64 -11.40
N LEU A 432 29.59 44.35 -11.18
CA LEU A 432 30.47 43.24 -11.45
C LEU A 432 29.81 42.29 -12.46
N THR A 433 30.40 42.14 -13.65
CA THR A 433 30.02 41.15 -14.65
C THR A 433 31.14 40.12 -14.85
N VAL A 434 30.82 38.82 -14.88
CA VAL A 434 31.80 37.74 -15.12
C VAL A 434 31.29 36.70 -16.13
N ALA A 435 32.15 36.29 -17.07
CA ALA A 435 31.87 35.25 -18.06
C ALA A 435 32.35 33.84 -17.65
N ALA A 436 33.17 33.76 -16.61
CA ALA A 436 33.74 32.58 -15.98
C ALA A 436 33.50 32.67 -14.45
N PRO A 437 33.91 31.67 -13.64
CA PRO A 437 33.74 31.74 -12.19
C PRO A 437 34.39 33.00 -11.58
N LEU A 438 33.79 33.50 -10.49
CA LEU A 438 34.36 34.58 -9.71
C LEU A 438 35.57 34.09 -8.91
N LEU A 439 35.46 32.89 -8.34
CA LEU A 439 36.50 32.22 -7.57
C LEU A 439 36.60 30.74 -7.97
N VAL A 440 37.84 30.26 -8.14
CA VAL A 440 38.18 28.82 -8.09
C VAL A 440 39.31 28.64 -7.07
N ASP A 441 39.08 27.76 -6.11
CA ASP A 441 40.00 27.43 -5.01
C ASP A 441 40.32 25.93 -4.97
N LEU A 442 41.58 25.62 -4.62
CA LEU A 442 42.07 24.28 -4.30
C LEU A 442 42.87 24.33 -2.98
N GLY A 443 42.36 23.69 -1.92
CA GLY A 443 43.04 23.58 -0.63
C GLY A 443 43.22 24.87 0.15
N GLY A 444 42.48 25.94 -0.18
CA GLY A 444 42.57 27.23 0.50
C GLY A 444 41.95 27.26 1.89
N THR A 445 42.22 28.33 2.63
CA THR A 445 41.71 28.55 3.99
C THR A 445 41.23 29.98 4.16
N TYR A 446 39.93 30.19 4.34
CA TYR A 446 39.29 31.51 4.39
C TYR A 446 38.79 31.79 5.80
N ASN A 447 39.12 32.98 6.31
CA ASN A 447 38.65 33.51 7.58
C ASN A 447 38.10 34.92 7.29
N ILE A 448 36.84 35.00 6.89
CA ILE A 448 36.21 36.24 6.42
C ILE A 448 35.54 36.92 7.61
N GLY A 449 35.92 38.17 7.90
CA GLY A 449 35.45 38.90 9.09
C GLY A 449 34.02 39.41 8.99
N PHE A 450 33.54 39.70 7.78
CA PHE A 450 32.14 40.04 7.51
C PHE A 450 31.58 39.14 6.39
N ASP A 451 31.32 39.62 5.17
CA ASP A 451 30.63 38.87 4.12
C ASP A 451 31.55 38.31 3.03
N PHE A 452 31.24 37.12 2.50
CA PHE A 452 32.06 36.56 1.41
C PHE A 452 31.77 37.25 0.05
N LEU A 453 30.51 37.61 -0.21
CA LEU A 453 30.14 38.38 -1.40
C LEU A 453 28.87 39.20 -1.13
N ASP A 454 29.02 40.51 -1.04
CA ASP A 454 27.92 41.45 -0.83
C ASP A 454 27.60 42.31 -2.06
N VAL A 455 26.32 42.65 -2.21
CA VAL A 455 25.77 43.49 -3.26
C VAL A 455 24.77 44.48 -2.64
N GLU A 456 25.30 45.56 -2.06
CA GLU A 456 24.55 46.66 -1.45
C GLU A 456 24.26 47.75 -2.51
N GLY A 457 23.01 47.85 -2.98
CA GLY A 457 22.60 48.78 -4.05
C GLY A 457 23.30 48.59 -5.41
N GLY A 458 24.10 47.53 -5.58
CA GLY A 458 24.95 47.27 -6.75
C GLY A 458 24.34 46.35 -7.81
N THR A 459 25.15 45.89 -8.77
CA THR A 459 24.70 44.92 -9.79
C THR A 459 25.73 43.83 -10.09
N LEU A 460 25.42 42.59 -9.74
CA LEU A 460 26.19 41.39 -10.06
C LEU A 460 25.58 40.64 -11.26
N THR A 461 26.41 40.18 -12.21
CA THR A 461 25.96 39.35 -13.34
C THR A 461 27.00 38.28 -13.67
N SER A 462 26.61 37.00 -13.63
CA SER A 462 27.42 35.90 -14.16
C SER A 462 26.75 35.32 -15.40
N THR A 463 27.45 35.35 -16.53
CA THR A 463 27.00 34.72 -17.78
C THR A 463 27.65 33.34 -18.01
N GLY A 464 28.47 32.87 -17.06
CA GLY A 464 29.07 31.53 -17.09
C GLY A 464 28.11 30.46 -16.57
N LEU A 465 28.18 29.26 -17.15
CA LEU A 465 27.34 28.11 -16.73
C LEU A 465 27.93 27.29 -15.57
N GLY A 466 29.19 27.53 -15.20
CA GLY A 466 29.80 26.95 -14.01
C GLY A 466 29.41 27.72 -12.75
N ALA A 467 29.66 27.14 -11.57
CA ALA A 467 29.38 27.82 -10.30
C ALA A 467 30.24 29.10 -10.14
N LEU A 468 29.66 30.12 -9.52
CA LEU A 468 30.31 31.41 -9.27
C LEU A 468 31.51 31.26 -8.32
N LEU A 469 31.31 30.53 -7.22
CA LEU A 469 32.32 30.17 -6.23
C LEU A 469 32.56 28.66 -6.29
N GLN A 470 33.82 28.25 -6.44
CA GLN A 470 34.22 26.84 -6.52
C GLN A 470 35.31 26.53 -5.49
N PHE A 471 35.06 25.53 -4.65
CA PHE A 471 35.94 25.10 -3.56
C PHE A 471 36.24 23.60 -3.68
N THR A 472 37.51 23.21 -3.50
CA THR A 472 37.97 21.81 -3.57
C THR A 472 38.97 21.55 -2.46
N ASP A 473 38.65 20.61 -1.55
CA ASP A 473 39.45 20.30 -0.35
C ASP A 473 39.74 21.55 0.53
N SER A 474 38.87 22.58 0.48
CA SER A 474 39.06 23.90 1.11
C SER A 474 38.40 24.01 2.50
N THR A 475 38.81 25.00 3.30
CA THR A 475 38.10 25.40 4.54
C THR A 475 37.67 26.86 4.47
N VAL A 476 36.39 27.14 4.73
CA VAL A 476 35.80 28.48 4.67
C VAL A 476 35.04 28.81 5.96
N THR A 477 35.49 29.83 6.68
CA THR A 477 34.80 30.37 7.87
C THR A 477 34.41 31.83 7.63
N ILE A 478 33.15 32.17 7.89
CA ILE A 478 32.55 33.49 7.60
C ILE A 478 31.88 34.06 8.85
N GLY A 479 32.29 35.27 9.22
CA GLY A 479 31.82 36.04 10.38
C GLY A 479 32.22 35.48 11.74
N ALA A 480 31.57 36.00 12.78
CA ALA A 480 31.55 35.46 14.13
C ALA A 480 30.14 35.51 14.72
N ASP A 481 29.92 34.73 15.78
CA ASP A 481 28.61 34.56 16.42
C ASP A 481 27.90 35.90 16.70
N SER A 482 26.60 35.96 16.37
CA SER A 482 25.74 37.15 16.58
C SER A 482 26.08 38.40 15.75
N GLN A 483 26.83 38.27 14.66
CA GLN A 483 26.97 39.32 13.64
C GLN A 483 25.99 39.10 12.47
N LEU A 484 25.59 40.16 11.77
CA LEU A 484 24.81 40.05 10.53
C LEU A 484 25.76 39.76 9.36
N THR A 485 26.20 38.50 9.22
CA THR A 485 27.15 38.09 8.17
C THR A 485 26.67 36.90 7.33
N TYR A 486 27.17 36.85 6.09
CA TYR A 486 26.61 36.07 4.99
C TYR A 486 27.67 35.51 4.03
N LEU A 487 27.42 34.32 3.45
CA LEU A 487 28.19 33.86 2.28
C LEU A 487 27.79 34.67 1.03
N PHE A 488 26.53 35.08 0.94
CA PHE A 488 26.05 35.94 -0.14
C PHE A 488 24.85 36.79 0.27
N ARG A 489 24.92 38.10 0.04
CA ARG A 489 23.82 39.06 0.29
C ARG A 489 23.49 39.90 -0.94
N VAL A 490 22.20 40.19 -1.13
CA VAL A 490 21.69 41.21 -2.05
C VAL A 490 20.74 42.12 -1.27
N ILE A 491 21.11 43.40 -1.10
CA ILE A 491 20.43 44.32 -0.17
C ILE A 491 20.28 45.73 -0.75
N GLU A 492 19.21 46.42 -0.33
CA GLU A 492 18.73 47.74 -0.78
C GLU A 492 17.94 47.77 -2.11
N PRO A 493 16.97 48.71 -2.25
CA PRO A 493 16.20 48.89 -3.47
C PRO A 493 17.04 49.26 -4.70
N GLY A 494 17.20 48.30 -5.60
CA GLY A 494 18.00 48.43 -6.83
C GLY A 494 19.18 47.48 -6.89
N ALA A 495 19.53 46.81 -5.79
CA ALA A 495 20.49 45.72 -5.81
C ALA A 495 19.97 44.54 -6.62
N THR A 496 20.78 44.08 -7.58
CA THR A 496 20.43 42.94 -8.43
C THR A 496 21.59 41.98 -8.61
N ALA A 497 21.28 40.68 -8.62
CA ALA A 497 22.25 39.63 -8.90
C ALA A 497 21.64 38.58 -9.85
N SER A 498 22.24 38.40 -11.02
CA SER A 498 21.78 37.42 -12.02
C SER A 498 22.87 36.42 -12.38
N LEU A 499 22.64 35.11 -12.13
CA LEU A 499 23.62 34.05 -12.39
C LEU A 499 23.10 33.05 -13.43
N ALA A 500 23.94 32.67 -14.40
CA ALA A 500 23.65 31.63 -15.39
C ALA A 500 24.05 30.20 -14.95
N GLY A 501 24.91 30.09 -13.94
CA GLY A 501 25.27 28.86 -13.25
C GLY A 501 24.95 28.94 -11.74
N PRO A 502 25.33 27.93 -10.94
CA PRO A 502 25.18 27.94 -9.49
C PRO A 502 25.91 29.12 -8.81
N LEU A 503 25.54 29.44 -7.57
CA LEU A 503 26.33 30.31 -6.70
C LEU A 503 27.54 29.55 -6.14
N VAL A 504 27.35 28.32 -5.67
CA VAL A 504 28.39 27.52 -5.00
C VAL A 504 28.46 26.11 -5.57
N SER A 505 29.69 25.63 -5.80
CA SER A 505 30.01 24.20 -5.98
C SER A 505 31.20 23.85 -5.09
N ALA A 506 30.99 23.04 -4.05
CA ALA A 506 32.04 22.66 -3.11
C ALA A 506 32.25 21.13 -3.08
N THR A 507 33.51 20.69 -3.23
CA THR A 507 33.91 19.28 -3.13
C THR A 507 34.86 19.09 -1.95
N ASN A 508 34.58 18.12 -1.07
CA ASN A 508 35.37 17.80 0.14
C ASN A 508 35.71 19.01 1.03
N SER A 509 34.95 20.10 0.93
CA SER A 509 35.29 21.38 1.58
C SER A 509 34.39 21.60 2.80
N ASP A 510 34.93 22.26 3.82
CA ASP A 510 34.22 22.57 5.05
C ASP A 510 33.81 24.05 5.06
N LEU A 511 32.50 24.31 5.04
CA LEU A 511 31.91 25.65 5.03
C LEU A 511 31.27 25.93 6.40
N THR A 512 31.62 27.05 7.02
CA THR A 512 31.11 27.51 8.31
C THR A 512 30.65 28.96 8.23
N VAL A 513 29.38 29.22 8.53
CA VAL A 513 28.80 30.58 8.59
C VAL A 513 28.29 30.82 10.01
N LEU A 514 28.78 31.87 10.68
CA LEU A 514 28.47 32.16 12.09
C LEU A 514 27.51 33.35 12.29
N GLY A 515 27.03 33.94 11.19
CA GLY A 515 26.34 35.24 11.18
C GLY A 515 24.81 35.20 11.32
N HIS A 516 24.11 35.53 10.23
CA HIS A 516 22.63 35.52 10.18
C HIS A 516 22.07 34.56 9.14
N ALA A 517 22.63 34.51 7.93
CA ALA A 517 22.18 33.54 6.92
C ALA A 517 23.31 33.17 5.96
N LEU A 518 23.28 31.97 5.37
CA LEU A 518 24.21 31.64 4.28
C LEU A 518 23.88 32.48 3.04
N PHE A 519 22.62 32.54 2.63
CA PHE A 519 22.12 33.42 1.55
C PHE A 519 21.08 34.39 2.09
N GLU A 520 21.18 35.68 1.71
CA GLU A 520 20.15 36.69 1.97
C GLU A 520 19.73 37.48 0.72
N ALA A 521 18.41 37.73 0.60
CA ALA A 521 17.86 38.80 -0.24
C ALA A 521 16.93 39.70 0.60
N PHE A 522 17.30 40.98 0.78
CA PHE A 522 16.71 41.89 1.77
C PHE A 522 16.35 43.27 1.19
N ASP A 523 15.35 43.93 1.77
CA ASP A 523 14.88 45.29 1.44
C ASP A 523 14.78 45.57 -0.07
N SER A 524 13.88 44.84 -0.73
CA SER A 524 13.66 44.88 -2.19
C SER A 524 14.85 44.45 -3.08
N GLY A 525 15.91 43.85 -2.52
CA GLY A 525 16.99 43.21 -3.29
C GLY A 525 16.49 42.02 -4.14
N VAL A 526 17.03 41.85 -5.35
CA VAL A 526 16.54 40.87 -6.34
C VAL A 526 17.64 39.92 -6.81
N PHE A 527 17.45 38.62 -6.55
CA PHE A 527 18.28 37.54 -7.09
C PHE A 527 17.56 36.77 -8.22
N THR A 528 18.28 36.42 -9.28
CA THR A 528 17.77 35.60 -10.39
C THR A 528 18.81 34.58 -10.88
N GLY A 529 18.61 33.31 -10.52
CA GLY A 529 19.34 32.17 -11.07
C GLY A 529 18.65 31.65 -12.34
N THR A 530 19.29 31.77 -13.50
CA THR A 530 18.76 31.32 -14.80
C THR A 530 19.23 29.92 -15.23
N GLY A 531 20.17 29.33 -14.48
CA GLY A 531 20.58 27.93 -14.65
C GLY A 531 19.55 26.94 -14.11
N THR A 532 19.50 25.74 -14.70
CA THR A 532 18.57 24.65 -14.32
C THR A 532 19.14 23.68 -13.28
N GLY A 533 20.33 23.97 -12.73
CA GLY A 533 20.93 23.21 -11.63
C GLY A 533 20.47 23.70 -10.26
N PRO A 534 20.98 23.12 -9.16
CA PRO A 534 20.86 23.72 -7.83
C PRO A 534 21.63 25.06 -7.76
N LEU A 535 21.20 25.99 -6.91
CA LEU A 535 21.95 27.21 -6.60
C LEU A 535 23.22 26.90 -5.79
N ILE A 536 23.15 25.93 -4.89
CA ILE A 536 24.26 25.49 -4.03
C ILE A 536 24.38 23.97 -4.13
N GLU A 537 25.54 23.47 -4.56
CA GLU A 537 25.87 22.05 -4.64
C GLU A 537 27.08 21.70 -3.77
N LEU A 538 26.89 20.77 -2.83
CA LEU A 538 27.95 20.27 -1.93
C LEU A 538 28.14 18.75 -2.16
N THR A 539 29.39 18.29 -2.21
CA THR A 539 29.74 16.86 -2.32
C THR A 539 30.88 16.51 -1.37
N GLY A 540 30.63 15.64 -0.41
CA GLY A 540 31.53 15.41 0.73
C GLY A 540 31.64 16.67 1.63
N GLY A 541 32.67 16.72 2.48
CA GLY A 541 32.94 17.85 3.36
C GLY A 541 31.82 18.12 4.38
N SER A 542 31.67 19.37 4.79
CA SER A 542 30.64 19.80 5.74
C SER A 542 30.07 21.19 5.44
N LEU A 543 28.84 21.41 5.92
CA LEU A 543 28.24 22.72 6.09
C LEU A 543 27.81 22.88 7.55
N THR A 544 28.33 23.90 8.22
CA THR A 544 27.98 24.28 9.60
C THR A 544 27.36 25.67 9.60
N LEU A 545 26.18 25.80 10.19
CA LEU A 545 25.49 27.07 10.43
C LEU A 545 25.55 27.34 11.95
N GLY A 546 25.97 28.54 12.33
CA GLY A 546 26.07 28.98 13.72
C GLY A 546 24.70 29.22 14.38
N ALA A 547 24.70 29.57 15.67
CA ALA A 547 23.47 29.85 16.40
C ALA A 547 22.74 31.08 15.82
N GLY A 548 21.48 30.91 15.44
CA GLY A 548 20.67 31.92 14.76
C GLY A 548 20.82 31.97 13.23
N VAL A 549 21.62 31.08 12.62
CA VAL A 549 21.95 31.14 11.19
C VAL A 549 20.98 30.33 10.32
N ASN A 550 20.21 31.01 9.47
CA ASN A 550 19.39 30.37 8.43
C ASN A 550 20.27 29.89 7.25
N PHE A 551 19.82 28.90 6.47
CA PHE A 551 20.43 28.62 5.17
C PHE A 551 20.02 29.68 4.13
N LEU A 552 18.75 30.09 4.17
CA LEU A 552 18.18 31.10 3.27
C LEU A 552 17.27 32.05 4.07
N PHE A 553 17.53 33.35 3.97
CA PHE A 553 16.67 34.41 4.49
C PHE A 553 16.20 35.33 3.35
N VAL A 554 14.89 35.55 3.22
CA VAL A 554 14.32 36.47 2.22
C VAL A 554 13.31 37.38 2.92
N SER A 555 13.59 38.68 2.99
CA SER A 555 12.81 39.59 3.85
C SER A 555 12.59 40.97 3.25
N ASN A 556 11.57 41.68 3.77
CA ASN A 556 11.21 43.05 3.42
C ASN A 556 11.08 43.25 1.90
N SER A 557 10.17 42.49 1.27
CA SER A 557 9.95 42.47 -0.19
C SER A 557 11.18 42.09 -1.05
N GLY A 558 12.26 41.56 -0.45
CA GLY A 558 13.34 40.90 -1.17
C GLY A 558 12.86 39.66 -1.94
N SER A 559 13.58 39.27 -2.98
CA SER A 559 13.15 38.15 -3.84
C SER A 559 14.30 37.31 -4.41
N ALA A 560 14.07 36.00 -4.52
CA ALA A 560 14.96 35.04 -5.16
C ALA A 560 14.19 34.15 -6.15
N THR A 561 14.54 34.21 -7.43
CA THR A 561 13.92 33.39 -8.49
C THR A 561 14.97 32.47 -9.13
N LEU A 562 14.74 31.16 -9.08
CA LEU A 562 15.62 30.12 -9.60
C LEU A 562 14.92 29.32 -10.72
N ALA A 563 15.58 29.14 -11.85
CA ALA A 563 15.13 28.26 -12.94
C ALA A 563 15.45 26.77 -12.69
N GLY A 564 16.15 26.46 -11.60
CA GLY A 564 16.43 25.12 -11.10
C GLY A 564 16.13 25.02 -9.61
N GLY A 565 16.80 24.10 -8.92
CA GLY A 565 16.63 23.90 -7.47
C GLY A 565 17.40 24.90 -6.61
N LEU A 566 17.15 24.87 -5.30
CA LEU A 566 17.86 25.69 -4.31
C LEU A 566 19.12 24.97 -3.81
N PHE A 567 18.96 23.88 -3.05
CA PHE A 567 20.07 23.23 -2.35
C PHE A 567 20.21 21.75 -2.69
N LYS A 568 21.45 21.31 -2.95
CA LYS A 568 21.80 19.90 -3.11
C LYS A 568 23.03 19.53 -2.27
N ALA A 569 22.95 18.42 -1.54
CA ALA A 569 24.07 17.82 -0.82
C ALA A 569 24.25 16.34 -1.16
N THR A 570 25.49 15.87 -1.22
CA THR A 570 25.81 14.46 -1.56
C THR A 570 26.95 13.94 -0.68
N GLY A 571 26.62 13.17 0.35
CA GLY A 571 27.58 12.66 1.34
C GLY A 571 28.22 13.75 2.20
N THR A 572 27.64 14.95 2.23
CA THR A 572 28.08 16.10 3.04
C THR A 572 27.51 15.99 4.45
N THR A 573 28.29 16.41 5.45
CA THR A 573 27.82 16.54 6.84
C THR A 573 27.11 17.89 7.01
N LEU A 574 25.83 17.90 7.38
CA LEU A 574 25.09 19.13 7.64
C LEU A 574 24.91 19.33 9.16
N THR A 575 25.31 20.49 9.65
CA THR A 575 25.12 20.93 11.04
C THR A 575 24.38 22.27 11.01
N PRO A 576 23.05 22.29 10.84
CA PRO A 576 22.26 23.52 10.99
C PRO A 576 22.12 23.88 12.47
N ASP A 577 21.64 25.09 12.76
CA ASP A 577 21.02 25.37 14.05
C ASP A 577 19.61 24.73 14.11
N THR A 578 19.19 24.36 15.31
CA THR A 578 17.87 23.77 15.63
C THR A 578 16.94 24.76 16.36
N ALA A 579 17.43 25.98 16.63
CA ALA A 579 16.65 27.07 17.20
C ALA A 579 16.04 28.04 16.16
N VAL A 580 16.30 27.83 14.87
CA VAL A 580 15.76 28.61 13.73
C VAL A 580 15.36 27.69 12.56
N PRO A 581 14.47 28.12 11.66
CA PRO A 581 14.11 27.36 10.46
C PRO A 581 15.26 27.35 9.45
N PHE A 582 15.32 26.33 8.57
CA PHE A 582 16.35 26.24 7.54
C PHE A 582 16.19 27.36 6.49
N ILE A 583 14.95 27.59 6.04
CA ILE A 583 14.57 28.63 5.10
C ILE A 583 13.52 29.53 5.76
N SER A 584 13.72 30.85 5.78
CA SER A 584 12.76 31.81 6.34
C SER A 584 12.42 32.91 5.33
N LEU A 585 11.13 33.17 5.14
CA LEU A 585 10.60 34.26 4.33
C LEU A 585 9.72 35.17 5.19
N ARG A 586 10.00 36.47 5.20
CA ARG A 586 9.30 37.43 6.08
C ARG A 586 8.92 38.72 5.35
N ASN A 587 7.86 39.38 5.82
CA ASN A 587 7.46 40.73 5.36
C ASN A 587 7.36 40.85 3.82
N GLY A 588 6.61 39.94 3.21
CA GLY A 588 6.42 39.90 1.75
C GLY A 588 7.63 39.35 0.96
N GLY A 589 8.51 38.56 1.59
CA GLY A 589 9.62 37.90 0.90
C GLY A 589 9.13 36.86 -0.12
N VAL A 590 9.82 36.73 -1.25
CA VAL A 590 9.41 35.82 -2.35
C VAL A 590 10.53 34.88 -2.78
N LEU A 591 10.28 33.57 -2.67
CA LEU A 591 11.10 32.51 -3.27
C LEU A 591 10.34 31.84 -4.41
N THR A 592 10.99 31.63 -5.55
CA THR A 592 10.46 30.84 -6.67
C THR A 592 11.55 29.91 -7.19
N VAL A 593 11.24 28.62 -7.38
CA VAL A 593 12.20 27.60 -7.81
C VAL A 593 11.65 26.73 -8.95
N GLY A 594 12.54 26.25 -9.82
CA GLY A 594 12.27 25.37 -10.97
C GLY A 594 12.66 23.91 -10.74
N GLY A 595 12.85 23.52 -9.47
CA GLY A 595 13.24 22.19 -9.04
C GLY A 595 13.20 22.08 -7.50
N PRO A 596 13.88 21.10 -6.90
CA PRO A 596 13.84 20.88 -5.46
C PRO A 596 14.31 22.10 -4.65
N LEU A 597 13.60 22.40 -3.56
CA LEU A 597 14.11 23.23 -2.48
C LEU A 597 15.27 22.52 -1.76
N LEU A 598 15.14 21.20 -1.60
CA LEU A 598 16.08 20.33 -0.89
C LEU A 598 16.30 19.01 -1.64
N ASP A 599 17.54 18.73 -2.02
CA ASP A 599 17.97 17.45 -2.63
C ASP A 599 19.12 16.84 -1.80
N LEU A 600 18.85 15.76 -1.06
CA LEU A 600 19.83 15.07 -0.22
C LEU A 600 20.11 13.66 -0.74
N ILE A 601 21.40 13.33 -0.88
CA ILE A 601 21.90 12.01 -1.26
C ILE A 601 22.92 11.52 -0.21
N GLY A 602 22.59 10.47 0.54
CA GLY A 602 23.46 9.94 1.60
C GLY A 602 23.77 10.93 2.74
N THR A 603 22.87 11.86 3.04
CA THR A 603 23.07 12.98 3.99
C THR A 603 21.91 13.07 4.98
N SER A 604 22.18 13.53 6.20
CA SER A 604 21.15 13.88 7.20
C SER A 604 20.98 15.38 7.29
N LEU A 605 19.75 15.86 7.40
CA LEU A 605 19.40 17.20 7.87
C LEU A 605 18.48 17.07 9.10
N ASP A 606 18.92 17.58 10.24
CA ASP A 606 18.13 17.61 11.48
C ASP A 606 18.09 19.04 11.98
N ILE A 607 16.91 19.68 11.89
CA ILE A 607 16.66 21.04 12.39
C ILE A 607 15.85 21.02 13.69
N GLY A 608 15.81 19.87 14.38
CA GLY A 608 15.06 19.68 15.62
C GLY A 608 13.55 19.52 15.41
N THR A 609 12.82 19.33 16.50
CA THR A 609 11.37 19.06 16.49
C THR A 609 10.53 20.28 16.90
N THR A 610 11.07 21.49 16.68
CA THR A 610 10.47 22.78 17.09
C THR A 610 10.67 23.89 16.05
N GLN A 611 11.01 23.52 14.82
CA GLN A 611 11.31 24.43 13.71
C GLN A 611 10.86 23.83 12.38
N ALA A 612 10.41 24.68 11.46
CA ALA A 612 10.02 24.26 10.11
C ALA A 612 11.22 24.26 9.15
N LEU A 613 11.17 23.41 8.11
CA LEU A 613 12.13 23.48 7.02
C LEU A 613 12.00 24.79 6.24
N VAL A 614 10.76 25.25 6.05
CA VAL A 614 10.39 26.53 5.43
C VAL A 614 9.42 27.26 6.34
N ASP A 615 9.73 28.50 6.69
CA ASP A 615 8.95 29.41 7.55
C ASP A 615 8.47 30.61 6.71
N LEU A 616 7.16 30.89 6.70
CA LEU A 616 6.56 32.00 5.97
C LEU A 616 5.79 32.92 6.93
N ASP A 617 6.23 34.18 7.03
CA ASP A 617 5.62 35.20 7.88
C ASP A 617 5.26 36.48 7.11
N ASN A 618 4.22 37.18 7.57
CA ASN A 618 3.77 38.50 7.11
C ASN A 618 3.65 38.63 5.56
N GLY A 619 2.87 37.73 4.94
CA GLY A 619 2.46 37.83 3.53
C GLY A 619 3.50 37.32 2.53
N SER A 620 4.34 36.37 2.94
CA SER A 620 5.45 35.85 2.14
C SER A 620 5.02 34.73 1.17
N THR A 621 5.82 34.45 0.13
CA THR A 621 5.43 33.53 -0.95
C THR A 621 6.54 32.55 -1.34
N VAL A 622 6.21 31.26 -1.42
CA VAL A 622 7.08 30.20 -1.98
C VAL A 622 6.38 29.53 -3.17
N ASN A 623 7.04 29.51 -4.33
CA ASN A 623 6.54 28.84 -5.54
C ASN A 623 7.52 27.74 -6.00
N VAL A 624 7.14 26.47 -5.89
CA VAL A 624 7.83 25.34 -6.53
C VAL A 624 7.16 25.07 -7.87
N THR A 625 7.81 25.43 -8.97
CA THR A 625 7.23 25.38 -10.33
C THR A 625 7.49 24.06 -11.07
N ALA A 626 8.33 23.18 -10.51
CA ALA A 626 8.44 21.77 -10.88
C ALA A 626 8.99 20.93 -9.71
N GLY A 627 8.30 19.83 -9.38
CA GLY A 627 8.69 18.89 -8.33
C GLY A 627 9.74 17.84 -8.75
N PRO A 628 10.23 17.01 -7.81
CA PRO A 628 9.84 16.99 -6.40
C PRO A 628 10.34 18.21 -5.62
N ALA A 629 9.53 18.79 -4.74
CA ALA A 629 9.95 19.93 -3.91
C ALA A 629 11.06 19.53 -2.90
N ILE A 630 10.99 18.31 -2.37
CA ILE A 630 12.00 17.68 -1.52
C ILE A 630 12.33 16.30 -2.08
N ARG A 631 13.62 16.03 -2.32
CA ARG A 631 14.13 14.74 -2.78
C ARG A 631 15.12 14.17 -1.79
N LEU A 632 14.90 12.93 -1.34
CA LEU A 632 15.76 12.22 -0.40
C LEU A 632 16.15 10.86 -0.98
N ASP A 633 17.44 10.56 -1.06
CA ASP A 633 17.97 9.26 -1.48
C ASP A 633 19.02 8.76 -0.46
N GLY A 634 18.74 7.65 0.23
CA GLY A 634 19.58 7.14 1.31
C GLY A 634 19.82 8.14 2.45
N SER A 635 18.86 9.03 2.71
CA SER A 635 19.03 10.26 3.50
C SER A 635 18.03 10.37 4.65
N SER A 636 18.23 11.33 5.55
CA SER A 636 17.34 11.57 6.70
C SER A 636 16.95 13.03 6.86
N LEU A 637 15.69 13.26 7.25
CA LEU A 637 15.13 14.59 7.52
C LEU A 637 14.36 14.57 8.84
N THR A 638 14.74 15.44 9.77
CA THR A 638 13.99 15.74 11.00
C THR A 638 13.66 17.23 11.04
N ALA A 639 12.38 17.55 11.22
CA ALA A 639 11.87 18.92 11.44
C ALA A 639 10.60 18.86 12.32
N GLU A 640 10.03 20.00 12.69
CA GLU A 640 8.62 20.05 13.11
C GLU A 640 7.70 19.92 11.89
N GLN A 641 7.93 20.69 10.83
CA GLN A 641 7.09 20.67 9.62
C GLN A 641 7.89 21.02 8.37
N LEU A 642 7.37 20.67 7.19
CA LEU A 642 8.01 21.05 5.93
C LEU A 642 7.76 22.53 5.62
N PHE A 643 6.56 23.01 5.93
CA PHE A 643 6.16 24.41 5.75
C PHE A 643 5.34 24.89 6.96
N ASP A 644 5.80 25.96 7.59
CA ASP A 644 5.00 26.79 8.49
C ASP A 644 4.43 27.95 7.67
N GLY A 645 3.10 28.02 7.60
CA GLY A 645 2.38 29.12 6.95
C GLY A 645 1.78 30.12 7.93
N SER A 646 2.02 29.98 9.25
CA SER A 646 1.23 30.65 10.29
C SER A 646 1.36 32.17 10.26
N GLY A 647 0.31 32.83 9.78
CA GLY A 647 0.30 34.28 9.67
C GLY A 647 -1.00 34.82 9.08
N GLN A 648 -0.85 35.73 8.12
CA GLN A 648 -1.92 36.21 7.25
C GLN A 648 -1.33 36.54 5.86
N GLY A 649 -1.92 35.95 4.82
CA GLY A 649 -1.62 36.22 3.41
C GLY A 649 -0.39 35.50 2.87
N ASN A 650 0.14 34.50 3.58
CA ASN A 650 1.24 33.66 3.10
C ASN A 650 0.77 32.74 1.96
N VAL A 651 1.64 32.43 0.98
CA VAL A 651 1.28 31.63 -0.20
C VAL A 651 2.33 30.54 -0.47
N VAL A 652 1.89 29.30 -0.58
CA VAL A 652 2.71 28.15 -0.99
C VAL A 652 2.08 27.52 -2.24
N THR A 653 2.75 27.66 -3.39
CA THR A 653 2.34 27.03 -4.65
C THR A 653 3.27 25.86 -4.98
N LEU A 654 2.71 24.68 -5.24
CA LEU A 654 3.44 23.45 -5.56
C LEU A 654 2.95 22.86 -6.88
N VAL A 655 3.86 22.67 -7.84
CA VAL A 655 3.61 21.98 -9.11
C VAL A 655 4.41 20.67 -9.13
N GLY A 656 3.70 19.55 -9.09
CA GLY A 656 4.26 18.20 -8.97
C GLY A 656 4.47 17.73 -7.52
N THR A 657 5.08 16.54 -7.36
CA THR A 657 5.32 15.90 -6.06
C THR A 657 5.93 16.84 -5.00
N LEU A 658 5.45 16.77 -3.76
CA LEU A 658 6.02 17.48 -2.61
C LEU A 658 7.27 16.75 -2.07
N LEU A 659 7.12 15.47 -1.72
CA LEU A 659 8.16 14.65 -1.11
C LEU A 659 8.39 13.37 -1.92
N ASP A 660 9.62 13.18 -2.42
CA ASP A 660 10.07 11.92 -3.03
C ASP A 660 11.23 11.34 -2.23
N ALA A 661 10.96 10.29 -1.46
CA ALA A 661 11.91 9.67 -0.54
C ALA A 661 12.19 8.20 -0.92
N THR A 662 13.46 7.90 -1.17
CA THR A 662 13.98 6.58 -1.52
C THR A 662 15.04 6.13 -0.51
N ASN A 663 14.89 4.93 0.07
CA ASN A 663 15.74 4.38 1.14
C ASN A 663 16.00 5.36 2.31
N SER A 664 15.04 6.24 2.63
CA SER A 664 15.22 7.42 3.47
C SER A 664 14.29 7.45 4.68
N THR A 665 14.62 8.26 5.70
CA THR A 665 13.82 8.37 6.93
C THR A 665 13.40 9.81 7.21
N VAL A 666 12.09 10.06 7.31
CA VAL A 666 11.51 11.39 7.55
C VAL A 666 10.72 11.38 8.86
N THR A 667 11.03 12.32 9.74
CA THR A 667 10.34 12.51 11.03
C THR A 667 9.86 13.95 11.15
N LEU A 668 8.55 14.13 11.35
CA LEU A 668 7.89 15.42 11.43
C LEU A 668 6.85 15.42 12.57
N ALA A 669 6.38 16.60 12.97
CA ALA A 669 5.12 16.79 13.67
C ALA A 669 3.95 16.77 12.67
N ALA A 670 4.01 17.64 11.66
CA ALA A 670 3.02 17.81 10.60
C ALA A 670 3.70 17.98 9.22
N ILE A 671 2.93 17.99 8.12
CA ILE A 671 3.46 18.31 6.78
C ILE A 671 3.44 19.82 6.54
N PHE A 672 2.26 20.43 6.73
CA PHE A 672 2.00 21.87 6.69
C PHE A 672 1.33 22.29 8.01
N ASP A 673 1.53 23.53 8.44
CA ASP A 673 0.76 24.14 9.53
C ASP A 673 0.21 25.50 9.09
N THR A 674 -1.11 25.68 9.23
CA THR A 674 -1.84 26.92 8.94
C THR A 674 -2.81 27.27 10.09
N SER A 675 -2.49 26.85 11.32
CA SER A 675 -3.44 26.74 12.45
C SER A 675 -3.95 28.06 13.06
N THR A 676 -3.83 29.19 12.38
CA THR A 676 -4.43 30.47 12.82
C THR A 676 -5.92 30.50 12.45
N THR A 677 -6.80 30.64 13.46
CA THR A 677 -8.25 30.69 13.22
C THR A 677 -8.65 31.99 12.51
N GLY A 678 -9.03 31.87 11.24
CA GLY A 678 -9.23 33.02 10.35
C GLY A 678 -8.00 33.39 9.52
N SER A 679 -7.05 32.47 9.35
CA SER A 679 -5.98 32.52 8.34
C SER A 679 -6.50 33.02 6.97
N THR A 680 -5.61 33.70 6.24
CA THR A 680 -5.80 34.07 4.83
C THR A 680 -4.71 33.46 3.94
N ASP A 681 -4.00 32.48 4.48
CA ASP A 681 -2.86 31.81 3.85
C ASP A 681 -3.36 30.78 2.82
N GLN A 682 -2.56 30.49 1.79
CA GLN A 682 -2.99 29.71 0.63
C GLN A 682 -1.99 28.60 0.27
N LEU A 683 -2.44 27.36 0.36
CA LEU A 683 -1.75 26.20 -0.23
C LEU A 683 -2.41 25.85 -1.57
N ALA A 684 -1.64 25.89 -2.65
CA ALA A 684 -2.10 25.60 -4.01
C ALA A 684 -1.26 24.47 -4.63
N VAL A 685 -1.87 23.28 -4.76
CA VAL A 685 -1.20 22.07 -5.28
C VAL A 685 -1.71 21.72 -6.67
N THR A 686 -0.80 21.45 -7.61
CA THR A 686 -1.11 20.98 -8.97
C THR A 686 -0.31 19.73 -9.29
N LEU A 687 -0.98 18.58 -9.45
CA LEU A 687 -0.36 17.29 -9.77
C LEU A 687 -0.83 16.77 -11.13
N GLY A 688 0.05 16.06 -11.84
CA GLY A 688 -0.30 15.29 -13.03
C GLY A 688 -1.08 14.00 -12.72
N VAL A 689 -1.60 13.33 -13.76
CA VAL A 689 -2.34 12.07 -13.59
C VAL A 689 -1.44 10.96 -13.04
N ASN A 690 -1.88 10.34 -11.94
CA ASN A 690 -1.12 9.41 -11.09
C ASN A 690 0.22 9.97 -10.56
N GLU A 691 0.37 11.29 -10.51
CA GLU A 691 1.47 11.93 -9.78
C GLU A 691 1.08 12.05 -8.30
N PRO A 692 1.91 11.55 -7.37
CA PRO A 692 1.62 11.62 -5.95
C PRO A 692 2.08 12.95 -5.35
N LEU A 693 1.35 13.43 -4.33
CA LEU A 693 1.89 14.45 -3.43
C LEU A 693 3.10 13.89 -2.65
N ILE A 694 2.99 12.65 -2.14
CA ILE A 694 4.06 11.98 -1.39
C ILE A 694 4.40 10.63 -2.05
N ARG A 695 5.68 10.44 -2.40
CA ARG A 695 6.25 9.17 -2.89
C ARG A 695 7.24 8.59 -1.88
N LEU A 696 6.99 7.37 -1.43
CA LEU A 696 7.89 6.60 -0.58
C LEU A 696 8.33 5.31 -1.27
N THR A 697 9.64 5.08 -1.35
CA THR A 697 10.24 3.84 -1.87
C THR A 697 11.22 3.29 -0.85
N SER A 698 10.92 2.15 -0.24
CA SER A 698 11.73 1.54 0.84
C SER A 698 12.07 2.53 1.97
N SER A 699 11.16 3.45 2.30
CA SER A 699 11.41 4.62 3.16
C SER A 699 10.42 4.68 4.33
N SER A 700 10.81 5.34 5.43
CA SER A 700 9.96 5.54 6.61
C SER A 700 9.51 6.99 6.76
N LEU A 701 8.22 7.22 6.95
CA LEU A 701 7.64 8.53 7.30
C LEU A 701 6.92 8.43 8.66
N THR A 702 7.24 9.34 9.58
CA THR A 702 6.61 9.42 10.91
C THR A 702 6.04 10.81 11.15
N LEU A 703 4.75 10.90 11.43
CA LEU A 703 4.11 12.08 12.03
C LEU A 703 3.96 11.86 13.53
N THR A 704 4.45 12.80 14.33
CA THR A 704 4.60 12.66 15.78
C THR A 704 3.58 13.45 16.61
N ARG A 705 2.92 14.45 16.00
CA ARG A 705 1.93 15.30 16.68
C ARG A 705 0.55 14.63 16.58
N ALA A 706 -0.12 14.49 17.72
CA ALA A 706 -1.35 13.70 17.83
C ALA A 706 -2.54 14.38 17.14
N GLY A 707 -3.29 13.61 16.35
CA GLY A 707 -4.43 14.10 15.56
C GLY A 707 -4.06 14.63 14.17
N GLU A 708 -2.79 14.88 13.86
CA GLU A 708 -2.41 15.45 12.55
C GLU A 708 -2.66 14.50 11.39
N THR A 709 -3.25 15.05 10.32
CA THR A 709 -3.54 14.38 9.07
C THR A 709 -2.35 14.49 8.11
N LEU A 710 -2.00 13.39 7.42
CA LEU A 710 -0.88 13.38 6.47
C LEU A 710 -1.16 14.16 5.17
N VAL A 711 -2.37 14.03 4.62
CA VAL A 711 -2.85 14.81 3.48
C VAL A 711 -4.27 15.31 3.79
N ASP A 712 -4.36 16.57 4.19
CA ASP A 712 -5.64 17.27 4.35
C ASP A 712 -6.08 17.85 3.00
N ALA A 713 -7.32 17.56 2.61
CA ALA A 713 -8.03 18.16 1.50
C ALA A 713 -9.51 18.44 1.86
N ASN A 714 -9.76 18.76 3.14
CA ASN A 714 -11.05 19.21 3.65
C ASN A 714 -11.28 20.71 3.40
N VAL A 715 -12.55 21.07 3.21
CA VAL A 715 -13.06 22.42 2.98
C VAL A 715 -14.36 22.59 3.77
N ASP A 716 -14.27 22.65 5.10
CA ASP A 716 -15.39 22.88 6.03
C ASP A 716 -16.27 24.06 5.62
N SER A 717 -15.65 25.15 5.17
CA SER A 717 -16.35 26.32 4.65
C SER A 717 -15.58 26.98 3.52
N GLY A 718 -16.25 27.18 2.38
CA GLY A 718 -15.63 27.71 1.17
C GLY A 718 -16.30 27.20 -0.09
N SER A 719 -15.73 27.54 -1.25
CA SER A 719 -16.13 26.91 -2.53
C SER A 719 -15.39 25.58 -2.67
N PRO A 720 -16.05 24.49 -3.12
CA PRO A 720 -15.40 23.21 -3.31
C PRO A 720 -14.18 23.27 -4.24
N VAL A 721 -13.11 22.56 -3.86
CA VAL A 721 -11.84 22.52 -4.60
C VAL A 721 -11.80 21.34 -5.58
N THR A 722 -10.84 21.36 -6.50
CA THR A 722 -10.61 20.29 -7.48
C THR A 722 -9.16 19.87 -7.42
N LEU A 723 -8.90 18.59 -7.16
CA LEU A 723 -7.55 18.01 -7.13
C LEU A 723 -7.37 17.01 -8.27
N GLY A 724 -6.19 17.03 -8.87
CA GLY A 724 -5.67 15.98 -9.75
C GLY A 724 -4.55 15.21 -9.04
N GLY A 725 -4.08 14.12 -9.64
CA GLY A 725 -3.08 13.25 -9.03
C GLY A 725 -3.62 12.47 -7.83
N VAL A 726 -2.71 12.00 -6.99
CA VAL A 726 -3.01 11.12 -5.85
C VAL A 726 -2.31 11.59 -4.57
N ALA A 727 -2.86 11.29 -3.40
CA ALA A 727 -2.27 11.68 -2.12
C ALA A 727 -0.92 10.97 -1.86
N LEU A 728 -0.89 9.64 -1.96
CA LEU A 728 0.26 8.82 -1.55
C LEU A 728 0.51 7.63 -2.47
N ILE A 729 1.78 7.46 -2.87
CA ILE A 729 2.31 6.19 -3.42
C ILE A 729 3.45 5.71 -2.53
N ALA A 730 3.23 4.61 -1.80
CA ALA A 730 4.21 4.00 -0.90
C ALA A 730 4.54 2.56 -1.34
N THR A 731 5.83 2.24 -1.49
CA THR A 731 6.29 0.99 -2.11
C THR A 731 7.50 0.35 -1.41
N GLY A 732 7.69 -0.95 -1.61
CA GLY A 732 8.99 -1.62 -1.48
C GLY A 732 9.51 -1.80 -0.05
N GLY A 733 8.65 -2.05 0.92
CA GLY A 733 9.01 -2.15 2.34
C GLY A 733 8.94 -0.83 3.10
N SER A 734 8.22 0.17 2.56
CA SER A 734 8.05 1.47 3.24
C SER A 734 7.22 1.35 4.53
N THR A 735 7.42 2.29 5.45
CA THR A 735 6.68 2.39 6.71
C THR A 735 6.06 3.78 6.88
N LEU A 736 4.79 3.83 7.27
CA LEU A 736 4.12 5.04 7.74
C LEU A 736 3.74 4.85 9.20
N THR A 737 4.05 5.84 10.04
CA THR A 737 3.58 5.92 11.43
C THR A 737 2.84 7.24 11.61
N LEU A 738 1.56 7.17 11.97
CA LEU A 738 0.62 8.30 11.96
C LEU A 738 -0.14 8.38 13.29
N ALA A 739 -0.28 9.58 13.84
CA ALA A 739 -1.05 9.83 15.06
C ALA A 739 -2.41 10.53 14.81
N GLY A 740 -2.74 10.81 13.55
CA GLY A 740 -4.07 11.24 13.05
C GLY A 740 -4.48 10.42 11.82
N SER A 741 -5.09 11.06 10.82
CA SER A 741 -5.53 10.40 9.57
C SER A 741 -4.42 10.34 8.52
N LEU A 742 -4.57 9.49 7.50
CA LEU A 742 -3.69 9.48 6.32
C LEU A 742 -4.24 10.44 5.25
N LEU A 743 -5.54 10.43 5.02
CA LEU A 743 -6.22 11.28 4.05
C LEU A 743 -7.55 11.78 4.63
N GLU A 744 -7.81 13.07 4.52
CA GLU A 744 -9.02 13.73 5.02
C GLU A 744 -9.68 14.52 3.87
N LEU A 745 -10.98 14.34 3.69
CA LEU A 745 -11.70 14.82 2.51
C LEU A 745 -13.00 15.55 2.89
N GLY A 746 -13.20 16.73 2.33
CA GLY A 746 -14.46 17.47 2.43
C GLY A 746 -14.50 18.58 1.38
N GLY A 747 -15.62 18.73 0.69
CA GLY A 747 -15.77 19.76 -0.34
C GLY A 747 -14.77 19.66 -1.49
N VAL A 748 -14.37 18.44 -1.89
CA VAL A 748 -13.34 18.22 -2.92
C VAL A 748 -13.82 17.32 -4.05
N THR A 749 -13.47 17.69 -5.29
CA THR A 749 -13.60 16.84 -6.48
C THR A 749 -12.24 16.25 -6.83
N LEU A 750 -12.08 14.94 -6.63
CA LEU A 750 -10.89 14.17 -6.97
C LEU A 750 -11.01 13.68 -8.42
N THR A 751 -10.20 14.25 -9.31
CA THR A 751 -10.29 14.08 -10.78
C THR A 751 -9.34 13.04 -11.36
N ASP A 752 -8.61 12.32 -10.53
CA ASP A 752 -7.74 11.22 -10.95
C ASP A 752 -8.49 9.88 -10.93
N PRO A 753 -8.35 9.01 -11.96
CA PRO A 753 -8.98 7.69 -11.97
C PRO A 753 -8.24 6.62 -11.15
N ASN A 754 -7.01 6.90 -10.67
CA ASN A 754 -6.22 5.96 -9.86
C ASN A 754 -6.59 6.10 -8.37
N ALA A 755 -6.20 5.11 -7.56
CA ALA A 755 -6.43 5.15 -6.12
C ALA A 755 -5.66 6.32 -5.48
N GLN A 756 -6.33 7.10 -4.61
CA GLN A 756 -5.67 8.22 -3.90
C GLN A 756 -4.54 7.75 -2.97
N VAL A 757 -4.69 6.57 -2.38
CA VAL A 757 -3.72 5.95 -1.48
C VAL A 757 -3.31 4.60 -2.07
N GLN A 758 -2.05 4.48 -2.52
CA GLN A 758 -1.49 3.28 -3.15
C GLN A 758 -0.37 2.69 -2.28
N LEU A 759 -0.59 1.50 -1.72
CA LEU A 759 0.29 0.85 -0.75
C LEU A 759 0.77 -0.51 -1.27
N SER A 760 2.01 -0.62 -1.78
CA SER A 760 2.58 -1.88 -2.27
C SER A 760 3.73 -2.36 -1.37
N GLN A 761 3.53 -3.48 -0.65
CA GLN A 761 4.48 -3.97 0.36
C GLN A 761 4.84 -2.86 1.39
N THR A 762 3.83 -2.18 1.92
CA THR A 762 3.99 -1.07 2.88
C THR A 762 3.34 -1.43 4.21
N THR A 763 3.93 -0.96 5.32
CA THR A 763 3.34 -1.08 6.66
C THR A 763 2.84 0.29 7.12
N VAL A 764 1.56 0.38 7.45
CA VAL A 764 0.94 1.57 8.04
C VAL A 764 0.57 1.26 9.48
N ASN A 765 1.07 2.07 10.41
CA ASN A 765 0.73 2.04 11.83
C ASN A 765 0.06 3.36 12.19
N GLN A 766 -1.26 3.36 12.33
CA GLN A 766 -2.05 4.50 12.75
C GLN A 766 -2.51 4.31 14.20
N THR A 767 -2.25 5.32 15.04
CA THR A 767 -2.54 5.29 16.49
C THR A 767 -3.39 6.46 16.95
N GLY A 768 -4.11 7.10 16.02
CA GLY A 768 -5.02 8.21 16.28
C GLY A 768 -6.39 7.73 16.75
N VAL A 769 -7.32 8.67 16.95
CA VAL A 769 -8.74 8.40 17.26
C VAL A 769 -9.66 8.64 16.07
N PHE A 770 -9.08 8.90 14.89
CA PHE A 770 -9.77 9.16 13.63
C PHE A 770 -9.59 8.01 12.64
N SER A 771 -10.38 8.01 11.57
CA SER A 771 -10.27 7.04 10.48
C SER A 771 -8.91 7.14 9.77
N LEU A 772 -8.42 6.05 9.16
CA LEU A 772 -7.24 6.13 8.31
C LEU A 772 -7.50 7.00 7.06
N ILE A 773 -8.69 6.85 6.46
CA ILE A 773 -9.24 7.78 5.48
C ILE A 773 -10.57 8.29 6.03
N ASP A 774 -10.73 9.60 6.12
CA ASP A 774 -11.92 10.24 6.67
C ASP A 774 -12.59 11.18 5.65
N ILE A 775 -13.92 11.26 5.69
CA ILE A 775 -14.74 12.06 4.76
C ILE A 775 -15.87 12.74 5.52
N PHE A 776 -15.82 14.06 5.67
CA PHE A 776 -16.87 14.84 6.36
C PHE A 776 -17.09 16.22 5.74
N GLY A 777 -17.95 17.03 6.38
CA GLY A 777 -18.18 18.41 5.97
C GLY A 777 -18.93 18.53 4.63
N GLN A 778 -18.35 19.26 3.67
CA GLN A 778 -18.97 19.51 2.37
C GLN A 778 -18.87 18.29 1.42
N ALA A 779 -19.74 18.21 0.42
CA ALA A 779 -19.85 17.06 -0.46
C ALA A 779 -18.55 16.74 -1.24
N VAL A 780 -18.19 15.47 -1.30
CA VAL A 780 -16.98 14.95 -1.96
C VAL A 780 -17.35 14.09 -3.18
N THR A 781 -16.60 14.25 -4.27
CA THR A 781 -16.76 13.45 -5.50
C THR A 781 -15.43 12.81 -5.89
N ALA A 782 -15.42 11.49 -6.11
CA ALA A 782 -14.24 10.71 -6.49
C ALA A 782 -14.39 10.07 -7.87
N MET A 783 -13.39 10.24 -8.75
CA MET A 783 -13.34 9.57 -10.06
C MET A 783 -12.58 8.23 -10.02
N GLY A 784 -11.64 8.06 -9.10
CA GLY A 784 -10.92 6.82 -8.81
C GLY A 784 -11.27 6.23 -7.42
N PRO A 785 -10.68 5.08 -7.06
CA PRO A 785 -10.72 4.54 -5.70
C PRO A 785 -10.09 5.47 -4.64
N LEU A 786 -10.33 5.17 -3.37
CA LEU A 786 -9.66 5.86 -2.26
C LEU A 786 -8.40 5.08 -1.82
N LEU A 787 -8.49 3.76 -1.71
CA LEU A 787 -7.42 2.90 -1.19
C LEU A 787 -7.18 1.67 -2.05
N GLU A 788 -5.93 1.48 -2.49
CA GLU A 788 -5.41 0.20 -2.98
C GLU A 788 -4.24 -0.25 -2.12
N ALA A 789 -4.35 -1.45 -1.51
CA ALA A 789 -3.31 -2.03 -0.67
C ALA A 789 -2.95 -3.45 -1.15
N ILE A 790 -1.73 -3.60 -1.69
CA ILE A 790 -1.20 -4.85 -2.24
C ILE A 790 -0.03 -5.36 -1.38
N GLN A 791 -0.17 -6.54 -0.77
CA GLN A 791 0.83 -7.18 0.10
C GLN A 791 1.28 -6.28 1.28
N SER A 792 0.38 -5.41 1.75
CA SER A 792 0.66 -4.38 2.76
C SER A 792 0.06 -4.77 4.12
N THR A 793 0.59 -4.18 5.20
CA THR A 793 0.08 -4.35 6.56
C THR A 793 -0.51 -3.03 7.05
N LEU A 794 -1.78 -3.01 7.44
CA LEU A 794 -2.44 -1.84 8.01
C LEU A 794 -2.85 -2.16 9.45
N THR A 795 -2.29 -1.45 10.42
CA THR A 795 -2.74 -1.44 11.82
C THR A 795 -3.34 -0.07 12.10
N VAL A 796 -4.61 -0.03 12.50
CA VAL A 796 -5.41 1.19 12.61
C VAL A 796 -6.18 1.19 13.93
N SER A 797 -6.27 2.35 14.59
CA SER A 797 -6.85 2.41 15.94
C SER A 797 -8.38 2.52 15.95
N ASP A 798 -9.00 3.00 14.87
CA ASP A 798 -10.46 3.02 14.71
C ASP A 798 -10.90 2.39 13.37
N LEU A 799 -11.30 3.20 12.37
CA LEU A 799 -11.75 2.77 11.04
C LEU A 799 -10.66 2.86 9.97
N VAL A 800 -10.70 2.01 8.94
CA VAL A 800 -9.91 2.21 7.71
C VAL A 800 -10.55 3.26 6.80
N LEU A 801 -11.88 3.33 6.76
CA LEU A 801 -12.62 4.37 6.02
C LEU A 801 -13.86 4.82 6.80
N GLY A 802 -13.88 6.10 7.20
CA GLY A 802 -15.07 6.80 7.67
C GLY A 802 -15.71 7.59 6.53
N ILE A 803 -17.03 7.47 6.36
CA ILE A 803 -17.82 8.35 5.48
C ILE A 803 -18.93 8.97 6.34
N PHE A 804 -18.71 10.22 6.74
CA PHE A 804 -19.60 11.00 7.60
C PHE A 804 -20.27 12.19 6.88
N GLY A 805 -19.80 12.53 5.67
CA GLY A 805 -20.38 13.56 4.79
C GLY A 805 -20.95 13.02 3.46
N PRO A 806 -21.60 13.87 2.64
CA PRO A 806 -22.15 13.45 1.35
C PRO A 806 -21.05 13.01 0.38
N PHE A 807 -21.16 11.80 -0.18
CA PHE A 807 -20.09 11.19 -1.00
C PHE A 807 -20.60 10.61 -2.32
N THR A 808 -19.86 10.82 -3.41
CA THR A 808 -20.16 10.23 -4.73
C THR A 808 -18.91 9.64 -5.38
N ALA A 809 -18.86 8.32 -5.49
CA ALA A 809 -17.83 7.59 -6.22
C ALA A 809 -18.31 7.24 -7.63
N THR A 810 -17.66 7.81 -8.64
CA THR A 810 -17.91 7.54 -10.08
C THR A 810 -16.94 6.52 -10.69
N THR A 811 -15.99 6.02 -9.90
CA THR A 811 -15.07 4.93 -10.26
C THR A 811 -15.82 3.64 -10.62
N THR A 812 -15.33 2.94 -11.65
CA THR A 812 -15.77 1.58 -12.02
C THR A 812 -14.91 0.47 -11.38
N SER A 813 -14.00 0.85 -10.49
CA SER A 813 -13.18 -0.05 -9.66
C SER A 813 -13.56 0.12 -8.19
N PRO A 814 -13.44 -0.93 -7.35
CA PRO A 814 -13.82 -0.90 -5.94
C PRO A 814 -13.21 0.28 -5.17
N LEU A 815 -13.97 0.88 -4.24
CA LEU A 815 -13.54 2.05 -3.49
C LEU A 815 -12.34 1.76 -2.57
N VAL A 816 -12.34 0.56 -1.98
CA VAL A 816 -11.24 -0.03 -1.21
C VAL A 816 -10.90 -1.39 -1.82
N ASN A 817 -9.64 -1.56 -2.25
CA ASN A 817 -9.10 -2.79 -2.84
C ASN A 817 -7.95 -3.36 -1.99
N LEU A 818 -8.10 -4.59 -1.47
CA LEU A 818 -7.13 -5.25 -0.59
C LEU A 818 -6.60 -6.57 -1.17
N VAL A 819 -5.43 -6.55 -1.81
CA VAL A 819 -4.84 -7.73 -2.47
C VAL A 819 -3.72 -8.33 -1.61
N SER A 820 -3.99 -9.48 -0.98
CA SER A 820 -3.05 -10.24 -0.15
C SER A 820 -2.45 -9.44 1.01
N SER A 821 -3.21 -8.45 1.49
CA SER A 821 -2.82 -7.53 2.57
C SER A 821 -3.38 -8.00 3.92
N ALA A 822 -2.74 -7.57 5.01
CA ALA A 822 -3.18 -7.82 6.38
C ALA A 822 -3.71 -6.51 6.99
N VAL A 823 -4.95 -6.51 7.47
CA VAL A 823 -5.57 -5.36 8.13
C VAL A 823 -5.99 -5.73 9.55
N THR A 824 -5.71 -4.84 10.50
CA THR A 824 -6.17 -4.94 11.89
C THR A 824 -6.67 -3.57 12.33
N SER A 825 -7.98 -3.46 12.57
CA SER A 825 -8.64 -2.29 13.15
C SER A 825 -9.15 -2.63 14.55
N SER A 826 -8.95 -1.74 15.52
CA SER A 826 -9.61 -1.88 16.84
C SER A 826 -11.05 -1.34 16.88
N GLY A 827 -11.45 -0.52 15.91
CA GLY A 827 -12.85 -0.21 15.61
C GLY A 827 -13.43 -1.18 14.56
N GLY A 828 -14.25 -0.65 13.65
CA GLY A 828 -14.67 -1.36 12.45
C GLY A 828 -13.66 -1.24 11.29
N LEU A 829 -13.98 -1.77 10.11
CA LEU A 829 -13.21 -1.50 8.88
C LEU A 829 -13.77 -0.27 8.13
N ILE A 830 -15.07 -0.24 7.82
CA ILE A 830 -15.73 0.86 7.10
C ILE A 830 -17.02 1.26 7.81
N GLN A 831 -17.24 2.55 8.05
CA GLN A 831 -18.52 3.10 8.54
C GLN A 831 -19.06 4.14 7.57
N ILE A 832 -20.39 4.13 7.36
CA ILE A 832 -21.12 5.16 6.62
C ILE A 832 -22.24 5.70 7.52
N CYS A 833 -22.15 6.97 7.90
CA CYS A 833 -23.07 7.69 8.80
C CYS A 833 -23.05 9.20 8.42
N CYS A 834 -23.63 10.15 9.13
CA CYS A 834 -24.95 10.11 9.75
C CYS A 834 -25.85 11.16 9.03
N ASP A 835 -26.75 11.82 9.75
CA ASP A 835 -27.43 13.08 9.37
C ASP A 835 -28.33 13.02 8.13
N GLY A 836 -28.75 11.82 7.69
CA GLY A 836 -29.59 11.66 6.50
C GLY A 836 -28.86 11.94 5.19
N ASN A 837 -27.53 11.88 5.19
CA ASN A 837 -26.68 12.13 4.02
C ASN A 837 -26.97 11.15 2.87
N SER A 838 -26.55 11.51 1.66
CA SER A 838 -26.62 10.64 0.48
C SER A 838 -25.24 10.16 0.06
N VAL A 839 -25.09 8.85 -0.12
CA VAL A 839 -23.90 8.21 -0.68
C VAL A 839 -24.25 7.48 -1.97
N SER A 840 -23.44 7.66 -3.01
CA SER A 840 -23.64 7.01 -4.31
C SER A 840 -22.36 6.37 -4.82
N LEU A 841 -22.42 5.08 -5.16
CA LEU A 841 -21.27 4.27 -5.57
C LEU A 841 -21.49 3.64 -6.95
N ALA A 842 -20.54 3.80 -7.87
CA ALA A 842 -20.57 3.18 -9.21
C ALA A 842 -19.89 1.79 -9.28
N ALA A 843 -19.21 1.36 -8.21
CA ALA A 843 -18.51 0.09 -8.04
C ALA A 843 -18.61 -0.40 -6.59
N GLU A 844 -18.05 -1.57 -6.28
CA GLU A 844 -18.02 -2.17 -4.94
C GLU A 844 -17.44 -1.21 -3.88
N LEU A 845 -17.94 -1.28 -2.65
CA LEU A 845 -17.35 -0.54 -1.54
C LEU A 845 -16.04 -1.18 -1.08
N LEU A 846 -16.01 -2.52 -1.05
CA LEU A 846 -14.85 -3.31 -0.63
C LEU A 846 -14.69 -4.55 -1.52
N ASP A 847 -13.50 -4.71 -2.10
CA ASP A 847 -13.05 -5.95 -2.75
C ASP A 847 -11.72 -6.43 -2.15
N THR A 848 -11.60 -7.73 -1.91
CA THR A 848 -10.43 -8.32 -1.25
C THR A 848 -10.02 -9.63 -1.91
N THR A 849 -8.72 -9.81 -2.15
CA THR A 849 -8.16 -11.02 -2.78
C THR A 849 -7.01 -11.58 -1.95
N GLY A 850 -7.30 -12.56 -1.09
CA GLY A 850 -6.39 -13.16 -0.12
C GLY A 850 -6.18 -12.29 1.11
N GLY A 851 -5.14 -12.60 1.89
CA GLY A 851 -4.81 -11.84 3.10
C GLY A 851 -5.79 -12.06 4.25
N SER A 852 -5.84 -11.11 5.18
CA SER A 852 -6.65 -11.23 6.40
C SER A 852 -7.12 -9.88 6.95
N ILE A 853 -8.33 -9.83 7.49
CA ILE A 853 -8.93 -8.65 8.12
C ILE A 853 -9.36 -8.99 9.54
N THR A 854 -8.89 -8.23 10.52
CA THR A 854 -9.33 -8.30 11.92
C THR A 854 -9.99 -6.98 12.32
N VAL A 855 -11.19 -7.03 12.90
CA VAL A 855 -11.95 -5.85 13.35
C VAL A 855 -12.43 -6.03 14.80
N GLY A 856 -12.47 -4.94 15.56
CA GLY A 856 -12.98 -4.91 16.94
C GLY A 856 -14.51 -4.89 17.01
N ASP A 857 -15.17 -4.27 16.03
CA ASP A 857 -16.63 -4.30 15.91
C ASP A 857 -17.07 -4.93 14.57
N PHE A 858 -17.18 -4.13 13.51
CA PHE A 858 -17.79 -4.52 12.24
C PHE A 858 -16.86 -4.50 11.03
N LEU A 859 -17.18 -5.28 9.99
CA LEU A 859 -16.57 -5.07 8.67
C LEU A 859 -17.19 -3.84 8.01
N ILE A 860 -18.52 -3.72 8.05
CA ILE A 860 -19.25 -2.56 7.53
C ILE A 860 -20.41 -2.19 8.47
N ALA A 861 -20.53 -0.89 8.81
CA ALA A 861 -21.72 -0.30 9.40
C ALA A 861 -22.32 0.78 8.48
N ILE A 862 -23.65 0.80 8.35
CA ILE A 862 -24.40 1.76 7.53
C ILE A 862 -25.57 2.30 8.36
N GLU A 863 -25.55 3.60 8.67
CA GLU A 863 -26.39 4.21 9.71
C GLU A 863 -26.98 5.54 9.25
N ASP A 864 -28.30 5.73 9.39
CA ASP A 864 -29.02 6.99 9.09
C ASP A 864 -28.61 7.69 7.77
N VAL A 865 -28.40 6.89 6.72
CA VAL A 865 -27.85 7.34 5.43
C VAL A 865 -28.60 6.72 4.25
N ALA A 866 -28.72 7.46 3.13
CA ALA A 866 -29.25 6.96 1.87
C ALA A 866 -28.10 6.45 0.97
N LEU A 867 -27.86 5.13 0.97
CA LEU A 867 -26.85 4.49 0.13
C LEU A 867 -27.46 3.97 -1.18
N SER A 868 -26.88 4.38 -2.30
CA SER A 868 -27.32 4.03 -3.64
C SER A 868 -26.18 3.49 -4.50
N PHE A 869 -26.48 2.53 -5.37
CA PHE A 869 -25.56 2.02 -6.38
C PHE A 869 -25.94 2.48 -7.78
N GLY A 870 -24.95 2.50 -8.68
CA GLY A 870 -25.15 2.75 -10.11
C GLY A 870 -26.08 1.72 -10.79
N PRO A 871 -26.50 1.98 -12.04
CA PRO A 871 -27.47 1.14 -12.75
C PRO A 871 -26.93 -0.24 -13.21
N THR A 872 -25.66 -0.52 -12.94
CA THR A 872 -25.02 -1.82 -13.17
C THR A 872 -25.13 -2.70 -11.93
N PRO A 873 -25.40 -4.02 -12.06
CA PRO A 873 -25.33 -4.94 -10.94
C PRO A 873 -23.91 -5.02 -10.36
N VAL A 874 -23.77 -4.45 -9.17
CA VAL A 874 -22.51 -4.19 -8.43
C VAL A 874 -22.72 -4.65 -6.98
N GLY A 875 -21.71 -5.27 -6.39
CA GLY A 875 -21.77 -5.73 -5.00
C GLY A 875 -21.54 -4.61 -3.98
N LEU A 876 -21.90 -4.82 -2.71
CA LEU A 876 -21.33 -4.03 -1.61
C LEU A 876 -19.95 -4.59 -1.23
N VAL A 877 -19.84 -5.91 -1.02
CA VAL A 877 -18.62 -6.60 -0.55
C VAL A 877 -18.28 -7.82 -1.41
N SER A 878 -17.01 -7.91 -1.80
CA SER A 878 -16.38 -9.08 -2.43
C SER A 878 -15.19 -9.57 -1.57
N LEU A 879 -15.15 -10.86 -1.24
CA LEU A 879 -14.10 -11.51 -0.43
C LEU A 879 -13.61 -12.82 -1.08
N ASP A 880 -12.57 -12.78 -1.92
CA ASP A 880 -11.95 -13.98 -2.48
C ASP A 880 -10.70 -14.41 -1.70
N GLY A 881 -10.71 -15.59 -1.08
CA GLY A 881 -9.58 -16.16 -0.35
C GLY A 881 -9.20 -15.48 0.96
N THR A 882 -9.88 -14.40 1.36
CA THR A 882 -9.58 -13.58 2.53
C THR A 882 -10.11 -14.20 3.83
N ALA A 883 -9.32 -14.15 4.90
CA ALA A 883 -9.75 -14.53 6.25
C ALA A 883 -10.23 -13.30 7.04
N VAL A 884 -11.53 -13.21 7.34
CA VAL A 884 -12.11 -12.13 8.16
C VAL A 884 -12.44 -12.65 9.55
N SER A 885 -12.06 -11.90 10.59
CA SER A 885 -12.43 -12.19 11.98
C SER A 885 -12.77 -10.92 12.78
N GLY A 886 -13.72 -11.00 13.71
CA GLY A 886 -14.02 -9.85 14.58
C GLY A 886 -14.98 -10.13 15.73
N THR A 887 -15.05 -9.20 16.68
CA THR A 887 -15.82 -9.36 17.94
C THR A 887 -17.23 -8.78 17.92
N GLY A 888 -17.64 -8.11 16.83
CA GLY A 888 -18.99 -7.58 16.62
C GLY A 888 -19.78 -8.27 15.49
N VAL A 889 -20.58 -7.50 14.77
CA VAL A 889 -21.41 -7.95 13.62
C VAL A 889 -20.63 -7.76 12.32
N LEU A 890 -20.66 -8.69 11.37
CA LEU A 890 -19.92 -8.51 10.11
C LEU A 890 -20.45 -7.31 9.30
N ILE A 891 -21.74 -7.30 8.96
CA ILE A 891 -22.41 -6.16 8.31
C ILE A 891 -23.61 -5.73 9.15
N ASP A 892 -23.62 -4.48 9.63
CA ASP A 892 -24.73 -3.88 10.36
C ASP A 892 -25.36 -2.72 9.58
N ILE A 893 -26.69 -2.67 9.56
CA ILE A 893 -27.45 -1.63 8.84
C ILE A 893 -28.57 -1.16 9.77
N CYS A 894 -28.49 0.08 10.26
CA CYS A 894 -29.30 0.54 11.38
C CYS A 894 -29.93 1.92 11.18
N CYS A 895 -30.69 2.29 12.21
CA CYS A 895 -30.91 3.68 12.59
C CYS A 895 -31.70 4.55 11.61
N GLY A 896 -32.30 3.94 10.57
CA GLY A 896 -33.12 4.62 9.56
C GLY A 896 -32.51 4.61 8.16
N ALA A 897 -31.35 3.97 7.97
CA ALA A 897 -30.69 3.90 6.67
C ALA A 897 -31.56 3.29 5.56
N SER A 898 -31.32 3.75 4.34
CA SER A 898 -32.00 3.29 3.12
C SER A 898 -30.95 2.84 2.10
N VAL A 899 -30.89 1.54 1.83
CA VAL A 899 -29.84 0.93 0.98
C VAL A 899 -30.47 0.30 -0.26
N THR A 900 -30.15 0.80 -1.45
CA THR A 900 -30.60 0.22 -2.72
C THR A 900 -29.46 -0.50 -3.44
N LEU A 901 -29.46 -1.83 -3.41
CA LEU A 901 -28.40 -2.68 -3.96
C LEU A 901 -28.65 -3.00 -5.45
N GLY A 902 -27.63 -2.81 -6.27
CA GLY A 902 -27.60 -3.29 -7.66
C GLY A 902 -27.30 -4.78 -7.79
N GLY A 903 -26.57 -5.36 -6.82
CA GLY A 903 -26.08 -6.75 -6.83
C GLY A 903 -26.15 -7.42 -5.47
N GLN A 904 -25.12 -8.20 -5.14
CA GLN A 904 -24.96 -8.88 -3.84
C GLN A 904 -24.60 -7.90 -2.72
N LEU A 905 -25.08 -8.13 -1.49
CA LEU A 905 -24.53 -7.44 -0.32
C LEU A 905 -23.16 -8.06 0.03
N LEU A 906 -23.09 -9.39 0.01
CA LEU A 906 -21.87 -10.15 0.31
C LEU A 906 -21.67 -11.27 -0.69
N ASN A 907 -20.55 -11.26 -1.40
CA ASN A 907 -20.05 -12.37 -2.19
C ASN A 907 -18.71 -12.83 -1.60
N ALA A 908 -18.61 -14.09 -1.18
CA ALA A 908 -17.37 -14.65 -0.64
C ALA A 908 -17.03 -16.02 -1.27
N SER A 909 -15.76 -16.20 -1.62
CA SER A 909 -15.21 -17.44 -2.14
C SER A 909 -13.92 -17.83 -1.41
N GLY A 910 -13.79 -19.09 -0.97
CA GLY A 910 -12.66 -19.52 -0.16
C GLY A 910 -12.52 -18.72 1.15
N GLY A 911 -11.30 -18.63 1.69
CA GLY A 911 -11.06 -17.84 2.91
C GLY A 911 -11.81 -18.38 4.12
N SER A 912 -12.27 -17.49 5.00
CA SER A 912 -13.14 -17.80 6.15
C SER A 912 -13.72 -16.54 6.79
N ILE A 913 -14.91 -16.62 7.39
CA ILE A 913 -15.51 -15.54 8.18
C ILE A 913 -15.77 -16.05 9.61
N ALA A 914 -15.22 -15.38 10.62
CA ALA A 914 -15.41 -15.74 12.03
C ALA A 914 -15.73 -14.51 12.89
N VAL A 915 -17.02 -14.29 13.14
CA VAL A 915 -17.50 -13.18 13.98
C VAL A 915 -18.21 -13.68 15.24
N ASP A 916 -18.11 -12.95 16.34
CA ASP A 916 -18.87 -13.29 17.57
C ASP A 916 -20.36 -12.87 17.46
N GLY A 917 -20.69 -11.92 16.59
CA GLY A 917 -22.05 -11.41 16.35
C GLY A 917 -22.78 -12.10 15.19
N ALA A 918 -23.63 -11.34 14.48
CA ALA A 918 -24.36 -11.79 13.29
C ALA A 918 -23.53 -11.56 12.01
N VAL A 919 -23.85 -12.26 10.92
CA VAL A 919 -23.25 -12.00 9.60
C VAL A 919 -23.90 -10.79 8.92
N LEU A 920 -25.21 -10.63 9.09
CA LEU A 920 -25.98 -9.46 8.68
C LEU A 920 -26.97 -9.12 9.79
N ARG A 921 -26.92 -7.88 10.29
CA ARG A 921 -27.95 -7.29 11.15
C ARG A 921 -28.62 -6.14 10.43
N ILE A 922 -29.94 -6.10 10.45
CA ILE A 922 -30.74 -4.97 9.94
C ILE A 922 -31.76 -4.60 11.02
N SER A 923 -31.73 -3.35 11.47
CA SER A 923 -32.41 -2.94 12.70
C SER A 923 -33.17 -1.61 12.62
N SER A 924 -33.95 -1.28 13.65
CA SER A 924 -34.70 -0.02 13.79
C SER A 924 -35.75 0.18 12.66
N SER A 925 -35.71 1.28 11.90
CA SER A 925 -36.64 1.57 10.79
C SER A 925 -35.96 1.52 9.41
N THR A 926 -34.91 0.73 9.31
CA THR A 926 -34.03 0.59 8.14
C THR A 926 -34.72 -0.14 6.99
N THR A 927 -34.43 0.25 5.75
CA THR A 927 -34.91 -0.46 4.54
C THR A 927 -33.74 -0.82 3.64
N VAL A 928 -33.62 -2.10 3.28
CA VAL A 928 -32.64 -2.60 2.30
C VAL A 928 -33.41 -3.22 1.13
N THR A 929 -33.13 -2.77 -0.09
CA THR A 929 -33.82 -3.18 -1.32
C THR A 929 -32.83 -3.76 -2.33
N GLY A 930 -32.93 -5.06 -2.60
CA GLY A 930 -32.14 -5.79 -3.58
C GLY A 930 -32.82 -5.84 -4.95
N THR A 931 -32.29 -5.10 -5.91
CA THR A 931 -32.86 -5.03 -7.28
C THR A 931 -32.40 -6.16 -8.21
N SER A 932 -31.42 -6.95 -7.78
CA SER A 932 -30.88 -8.09 -8.54
C SER A 932 -31.64 -9.39 -8.26
N ALA A 933 -31.70 -10.26 -9.27
CA ALA A 933 -32.15 -11.65 -9.11
C ALA A 933 -31.07 -12.56 -8.46
N LEU A 934 -29.85 -12.06 -8.26
CA LEU A 934 -28.82 -12.76 -7.49
C LEU A 934 -29.23 -12.91 -6.01
N PRO A 935 -28.76 -13.95 -5.31
CA PRO A 935 -28.90 -14.05 -3.86
C PRO A 935 -28.18 -12.85 -3.19
N VAL A 936 -28.74 -12.27 -2.13
CA VAL A 936 -28.10 -11.11 -1.46
C VAL A 936 -26.84 -11.51 -0.69
N ILE A 937 -26.74 -12.77 -0.23
CA ILE A 937 -25.51 -13.39 0.27
C ILE A 937 -25.15 -14.62 -0.59
N GLN A 938 -23.93 -14.64 -1.13
CA GLN A 938 -23.36 -15.77 -1.87
C GLN A 938 -22.07 -16.25 -1.19
N LEU A 939 -22.00 -17.56 -0.89
CA LEU A 939 -20.83 -18.21 -0.29
C LEU A 939 -20.37 -19.40 -1.15
N ALA A 940 -19.06 -19.54 -1.36
CA ALA A 940 -18.47 -20.65 -2.12
C ALA A 940 -17.16 -21.15 -1.46
N ASP A 941 -17.22 -22.26 -0.73
CA ASP A 941 -16.10 -22.80 0.07
C ASP A 941 -15.53 -21.82 1.13
N THR A 942 -16.33 -20.84 1.58
CA THR A 942 -16.03 -19.91 2.68
C THR A 942 -16.70 -20.38 3.98
N PRO A 943 -15.99 -21.01 4.95
CA PRO A 943 -16.59 -21.38 6.22
C PRO A 943 -16.98 -20.13 7.01
N VAL A 944 -18.16 -20.16 7.64
CA VAL A 944 -18.68 -19.01 8.41
C VAL A 944 -19.05 -19.45 9.82
N SER A 945 -18.57 -18.74 10.85
CA SER A 945 -18.99 -18.94 12.24
C SER A 945 -19.49 -17.64 12.88
N GLY A 946 -20.55 -17.76 13.69
CA GLY A 946 -21.12 -16.66 14.48
C GLY A 946 -22.44 -17.03 15.15
N THR A 947 -23.29 -16.05 15.42
CA THR A 947 -24.64 -16.28 15.99
C THR A 947 -25.66 -16.68 14.93
N VAL A 948 -26.06 -15.73 14.09
CA VAL A 948 -27.05 -15.89 13.03
C VAL A 948 -26.53 -15.34 11.71
N LEU A 949 -27.01 -15.86 10.58
CA LEU A 949 -26.70 -15.27 9.27
C LEU A 949 -27.45 -13.94 9.08
N LEU A 950 -28.77 -13.90 9.31
CA LEU A 950 -29.59 -12.68 9.28
C LEU A 950 -30.31 -12.47 10.62
N ASP A 951 -30.07 -11.31 11.25
CA ASP A 951 -30.86 -10.77 12.37
C ASP A 951 -31.68 -9.56 11.89
N LEU A 952 -33.01 -9.61 12.01
CA LEU A 952 -33.92 -8.59 11.49
C LEU A 952 -34.95 -8.20 12.56
N PHE A 953 -34.88 -6.96 13.08
CA PHE A 953 -35.76 -6.51 14.17
C PHE A 953 -36.07 -5.01 14.18
N GLY A 954 -37.12 -4.64 14.92
CA GLY A 954 -37.76 -3.32 14.79
C GLY A 954 -38.72 -3.33 13.61
N THR A 955 -38.97 -2.19 12.97
CA THR A 955 -39.75 -2.11 11.71
C THR A 955 -38.83 -2.19 10.49
N ALA A 956 -37.77 -3.00 10.57
CA ALA A 956 -36.75 -3.12 9.55
C ALA A 956 -37.21 -4.05 8.41
N THR A 957 -36.92 -3.66 7.17
CA THR A 957 -37.35 -4.41 5.96
C THR A 957 -36.15 -4.77 5.08
N LEU A 958 -36.09 -6.03 4.67
CA LEU A 958 -35.18 -6.54 3.63
C LEU A 958 -36.03 -7.05 2.45
N ASP A 959 -36.11 -6.27 1.39
CA ASP A 959 -36.94 -6.54 0.20
C ASP A 959 -36.05 -6.95 -0.98
N LEU A 960 -36.27 -8.14 -1.55
CA LEU A 960 -35.37 -8.79 -2.48
C LEU A 960 -36.08 -9.24 -3.77
N THR A 961 -35.47 -8.90 -4.91
CA THR A 961 -35.81 -9.50 -6.21
C THR A 961 -35.28 -10.95 -6.30
N GLY A 962 -34.10 -11.20 -5.72
CA GLY A 962 -33.46 -12.52 -5.59
C GLY A 962 -33.81 -13.26 -4.30
N THR A 963 -32.91 -14.14 -3.85
CA THR A 963 -33.07 -14.94 -2.61
C THR A 963 -32.16 -14.44 -1.49
N LEU A 964 -32.27 -15.00 -0.27
CA LEU A 964 -31.43 -14.60 0.86
C LEU A 964 -30.01 -15.19 0.75
N LEU A 965 -29.89 -16.51 0.70
CA LEU A 965 -28.60 -17.22 0.74
C LEU A 965 -28.48 -18.30 -0.32
N SER A 966 -27.37 -18.26 -1.05
CA SER A 966 -26.82 -19.37 -1.81
C SER A 966 -25.46 -19.74 -1.21
N ALA A 967 -25.29 -20.97 -0.74
CA ALA A 967 -24.02 -21.43 -0.18
C ALA A 967 -23.61 -22.80 -0.74
N THR A 968 -22.39 -22.88 -1.28
CA THR A 968 -21.83 -24.14 -1.84
C THR A 968 -20.54 -24.51 -1.12
N TYR A 969 -20.39 -25.78 -0.73
CA TYR A 969 -19.25 -26.29 0.03
C TYR A 969 -18.80 -27.67 -0.45
N THR A 970 -17.51 -27.78 -0.76
CA THR A 970 -16.80 -29.06 -0.90
C THR A 970 -16.40 -29.62 0.47
N THR A 971 -15.99 -28.74 1.39
CA THR A 971 -15.62 -29.05 2.79
C THR A 971 -15.96 -27.86 3.68
N GLY A 972 -16.02 -28.06 5.01
CA GLY A 972 -16.51 -27.03 5.93
C GLY A 972 -18.02 -26.78 5.77
N GLY A 973 -18.47 -25.60 6.18
CA GLY A 973 -19.88 -25.18 6.15
C GLY A 973 -20.14 -24.00 7.09
N LEU A 974 -21.40 -23.81 7.47
CA LEU A 974 -21.86 -22.81 8.43
C LEU A 974 -21.82 -23.35 9.86
N SER A 975 -21.37 -22.53 10.82
CA SER A 975 -21.30 -22.81 12.26
C SER A 975 -21.97 -21.68 13.04
N LEU A 976 -23.30 -21.65 12.98
CA LEU A 976 -24.16 -20.58 13.49
C LEU A 976 -24.86 -21.04 14.79
N THR A 977 -24.62 -20.32 15.89
CA THR A 977 -25.07 -20.76 17.22
C THR A 977 -26.58 -20.60 17.42
N THR A 978 -27.23 -19.61 16.80
CA THR A 978 -28.66 -19.33 16.95
C THR A 978 -29.49 -19.67 15.71
N GLY A 979 -29.05 -19.41 14.47
CA GLY A 979 -29.85 -19.75 13.29
C GLY A 979 -29.31 -19.31 11.93
N LEU A 980 -30.12 -19.46 10.88
CA LEU A 980 -29.94 -18.79 9.59
C LEU A 980 -30.70 -17.46 9.57
N VAL A 981 -31.96 -17.47 10.03
CA VAL A 981 -32.83 -16.28 9.97
C VAL A 981 -33.56 -16.10 11.30
N SER A 982 -33.34 -14.95 11.92
CA SER A 982 -34.11 -14.44 13.05
C SER A 982 -34.92 -13.23 12.56
N VAL A 983 -36.24 -13.26 12.72
CA VAL A 983 -37.08 -12.07 12.46
C VAL A 983 -38.03 -11.82 13.62
N PHE A 984 -37.92 -10.63 14.22
CA PHE A 984 -38.60 -10.27 15.46
C PHE A 984 -39.20 -8.86 15.42
N ALA A 985 -40.13 -8.57 16.35
CA ALA A 985 -40.54 -7.21 16.72
C ALA A 985 -41.08 -6.30 15.60
N GLY A 986 -41.58 -6.88 14.50
CA GLY A 986 -42.14 -6.15 13.35
C GLY A 986 -41.27 -6.14 12.08
N GLY A 987 -40.15 -6.87 12.06
CA GLY A 987 -39.28 -6.98 10.89
C GLY A 987 -39.90 -7.81 9.76
N ALA A 988 -39.50 -7.56 8.51
CA ALA A 988 -40.03 -8.25 7.34
C ALA A 988 -38.94 -8.56 6.29
N LEU A 989 -38.76 -9.85 5.96
CA LEU A 989 -37.97 -10.32 4.84
C LEU A 989 -38.91 -10.68 3.67
N ILE A 990 -38.81 -9.94 2.58
CA ILE A 990 -39.61 -10.11 1.36
C ILE A 990 -38.71 -10.61 0.23
N SER A 991 -39.13 -11.64 -0.49
CA SER A 991 -38.41 -12.23 -1.62
C SER A 991 -39.37 -12.53 -2.76
N ALA A 992 -39.26 -11.78 -3.86
CA ALA A 992 -40.03 -11.99 -5.08
C ALA A 992 -39.61 -13.25 -5.88
N SER A 993 -38.49 -13.88 -5.51
CA SER A 993 -37.99 -15.09 -6.19
C SER A 993 -38.81 -16.35 -5.91
N THR A 994 -38.83 -17.26 -6.88
CA THR A 994 -39.35 -18.64 -6.76
C THR A 994 -38.27 -19.68 -6.48
N ASP A 995 -36.99 -19.28 -6.53
CA ASP A 995 -35.87 -20.13 -6.10
C ASP A 995 -35.80 -20.21 -4.56
N PRO A 996 -35.09 -21.19 -3.98
CA PRO A 996 -35.07 -21.36 -2.53
C PRO A 996 -34.51 -20.13 -1.80
N LEU A 997 -35.23 -19.63 -0.79
CA LEU A 997 -34.83 -18.47 -0.01
C LEU A 997 -33.45 -18.71 0.64
N VAL A 998 -33.24 -19.92 1.17
CA VAL A 998 -31.91 -20.42 1.56
C VAL A 998 -31.63 -21.76 0.87
N LEU A 999 -30.50 -21.83 0.17
CA LEU A 999 -29.94 -23.05 -0.43
C LEU A 999 -28.57 -23.38 0.18
N LEU A 1000 -28.44 -24.57 0.78
CA LEU A 1000 -27.16 -25.15 1.20
C LEU A 1000 -26.79 -26.35 0.31
N SER A 1001 -25.70 -26.23 -0.45
CA SER A 1001 -25.19 -27.26 -1.35
C SER A 1001 -23.87 -27.83 -0.83
N GLY A 1002 -23.85 -29.13 -0.51
CA GLY A 1002 -22.70 -29.80 0.09
C GLY A 1002 -22.33 -29.32 1.50
N GLY A 1003 -21.14 -29.69 1.96
CA GLY A 1003 -20.60 -29.32 3.27
C GLY A 1003 -21.23 -30.00 4.48
N THR A 1004 -20.74 -29.63 5.67
CA THR A 1004 -21.22 -30.04 6.99
C THR A 1004 -21.46 -28.80 7.84
N HIS A 1005 -22.69 -28.61 8.29
CA HIS A 1005 -23.17 -27.37 8.90
C HIS A 1005 -23.73 -27.63 10.31
N SER A 1006 -23.44 -26.73 11.25
CA SER A 1006 -23.98 -26.69 12.61
C SER A 1006 -24.74 -25.38 12.75
N ILE A 1007 -26.07 -25.42 12.70
CA ILE A 1007 -26.93 -24.22 12.61
C ILE A 1007 -28.01 -24.33 13.68
N ALA A 1008 -28.23 -23.26 14.46
CA ALA A 1008 -29.10 -23.29 15.63
C ALA A 1008 -28.66 -24.38 16.63
N SER A 1009 -27.39 -24.33 17.04
CA SER A 1009 -26.79 -25.33 17.95
C SER A 1009 -27.05 -25.06 19.44
N VAL A 1010 -27.47 -23.85 19.81
CA VAL A 1010 -27.84 -23.48 21.18
C VAL A 1010 -29.26 -23.91 21.51
N ALA A 1011 -29.45 -24.57 22.65
CA ALA A 1011 -30.75 -25.08 23.08
C ALA A 1011 -31.82 -23.98 23.18
N GLY A 1012 -32.94 -24.17 22.48
CA GLY A 1012 -34.06 -23.22 22.42
C GLY A 1012 -34.10 -22.33 21.18
N THR A 1013 -33.19 -22.54 20.21
CA THR A 1013 -33.13 -21.79 18.94
C THR A 1013 -33.60 -22.63 17.74
N ALA A 1014 -33.77 -22.00 16.58
CA ALA A 1014 -34.22 -22.63 15.33
C ALA A 1014 -33.46 -22.06 14.12
N MET A 1015 -33.33 -22.83 13.03
CA MET A 1015 -32.68 -22.34 11.80
C MET A 1015 -33.44 -21.13 11.21
N PHE A 1016 -34.77 -21.14 11.33
CA PHE A 1016 -35.65 -20.00 11.10
C PHE A 1016 -36.47 -19.78 12.38
N ASP A 1017 -36.23 -18.68 13.10
CA ASP A 1017 -36.96 -18.30 14.32
C ASP A 1017 -37.74 -17.00 14.06
N LEU A 1018 -39.06 -17.12 13.93
CA LEU A 1018 -39.94 -16.07 13.41
C LEU A 1018 -40.96 -15.67 14.48
N ALA A 1019 -40.88 -14.43 14.99
CA ALA A 1019 -41.84 -13.93 15.98
C ALA A 1019 -42.57 -12.64 15.59
N GLY A 1020 -43.90 -12.70 15.69
CA GLY A 1020 -44.81 -11.57 15.47
C GLY A 1020 -45.21 -10.87 16.77
N ILE A 1021 -45.91 -9.74 16.64
CA ILE A 1021 -46.44 -8.94 17.74
C ILE A 1021 -47.94 -8.66 17.62
N ASN A 1022 -48.48 -8.68 16.40
CA ASN A 1022 -49.90 -8.44 16.12
C ASN A 1022 -50.68 -9.76 15.99
N THR A 1023 -51.89 -9.78 16.55
CA THR A 1023 -52.81 -10.91 16.49
C THR A 1023 -54.23 -10.51 16.09
N ALA A 1024 -54.98 -11.45 15.52
CA ALA A 1024 -56.41 -11.32 15.25
C ALA A 1024 -57.16 -12.62 15.57
N VAL A 1025 -58.45 -12.51 15.89
CA VAL A 1025 -59.31 -13.71 16.02
C VAL A 1025 -59.71 -14.19 14.63
N GLN A 1026 -59.20 -15.35 14.24
CA GLN A 1026 -59.48 -16.02 12.98
C GLN A 1026 -60.29 -17.30 13.21
N VAL A 1027 -61.05 -17.73 12.20
CA VAL A 1027 -61.70 -19.05 12.19
C VAL A 1027 -60.95 -19.95 11.22
N VAL A 1028 -60.22 -20.91 11.74
CA VAL A 1028 -59.47 -21.90 10.95
C VAL A 1028 -60.24 -23.21 10.83
N GLY A 1029 -59.96 -23.96 9.76
CA GLY A 1029 -60.67 -25.19 9.41
C GLY A 1029 -61.92 -24.94 8.56
N ASP A 1030 -62.82 -25.92 8.56
CA ASP A 1030 -64.00 -25.93 7.69
C ASP A 1030 -65.25 -26.50 8.40
N VAL A 1031 -66.26 -26.89 7.62
CA VAL A 1031 -67.56 -27.39 8.10
C VAL A 1031 -67.44 -28.68 8.91
N ASP A 1032 -66.42 -29.52 8.65
CA ASP A 1032 -66.25 -30.79 9.36
C ASP A 1032 -65.51 -30.61 10.69
N LEU A 1033 -64.55 -29.67 10.74
CA LEU A 1033 -63.84 -29.30 11.95
C LEU A 1033 -63.27 -27.88 11.83
N SER A 1034 -63.69 -26.99 12.74
CA SER A 1034 -63.20 -25.62 12.83
C SER A 1034 -62.81 -25.20 14.25
N ALA A 1035 -62.04 -24.12 14.36
CA ALA A 1035 -61.70 -23.46 15.61
C ALA A 1035 -61.66 -21.94 15.40
N SER A 1036 -62.31 -21.20 16.30
CA SER A 1036 -62.01 -19.77 16.47
C SER A 1036 -60.79 -19.68 17.38
N LEU A 1037 -59.69 -19.15 16.86
CA LEU A 1037 -58.41 -18.98 17.56
C LEU A 1037 -57.97 -17.52 17.44
N GLU A 1038 -57.28 -17.02 18.45
CA GLU A 1038 -56.51 -15.78 18.32
C GLU A 1038 -55.14 -16.18 17.74
N LEU A 1039 -54.81 -15.67 16.55
CA LEU A 1039 -53.64 -16.06 15.78
C LEU A 1039 -52.80 -14.85 15.36
N GLY A 1040 -51.51 -15.08 15.13
CA GLY A 1040 -50.59 -14.09 14.56
C GLY A 1040 -51.03 -13.57 13.19
N THR A 1041 -50.73 -12.29 12.92
CA THR A 1041 -51.06 -11.63 11.64
C THR A 1041 -49.87 -10.93 10.98
N ASP A 1042 -48.73 -10.79 11.65
CA ASP A 1042 -47.50 -10.35 11.00
C ASP A 1042 -46.94 -11.47 10.13
N GLU A 1043 -46.34 -11.13 8.99
CA GLU A 1043 -45.69 -12.07 8.06
C GLU A 1043 -44.18 -11.78 8.02
N PRO A 1044 -43.36 -12.35 8.92
CA PRO A 1044 -41.95 -11.98 9.03
C PRO A 1044 -41.09 -12.44 7.84
N ILE A 1045 -41.59 -13.42 7.08
CA ILE A 1045 -41.03 -13.86 5.79
C ILE A 1045 -42.16 -13.98 4.76
N GLN A 1046 -41.98 -13.34 3.61
CA GLN A 1046 -42.76 -13.54 2.39
C GLN A 1046 -41.84 -14.06 1.28
N THR A 1047 -42.12 -15.25 0.71
CA THR A 1047 -41.36 -15.79 -0.42
C THR A 1047 -42.22 -16.64 -1.35
N GLY A 1048 -41.94 -16.59 -2.65
CA GLY A 1048 -42.55 -17.47 -3.65
C GLY A 1048 -41.85 -18.84 -3.79
N GLY A 1049 -40.70 -19.01 -3.15
CA GLY A 1049 -39.85 -20.20 -3.27
C GLY A 1049 -39.91 -21.14 -2.06
N VAL A 1050 -39.02 -22.13 -2.07
CA VAL A 1050 -38.80 -23.03 -0.91
C VAL A 1050 -38.12 -22.25 0.21
N LEU A 1051 -38.63 -22.33 1.45
CA LEU A 1051 -38.01 -21.62 2.60
C LEU A 1051 -36.59 -22.14 2.89
N PHE A 1052 -36.43 -23.46 3.02
CA PHE A 1052 -35.14 -24.11 3.26
C PHE A 1052 -34.89 -25.29 2.32
N GLN A 1053 -33.86 -25.20 1.48
CA GLN A 1053 -33.40 -26.31 0.64
C GLN A 1053 -31.97 -26.75 0.94
N THR A 1054 -31.75 -28.06 0.93
CA THR A 1054 -30.42 -28.67 0.96
C THR A 1054 -30.18 -29.58 -0.25
N SER A 1055 -28.94 -29.65 -0.73
CA SER A 1055 -28.50 -30.51 -1.83
C SER A 1055 -27.17 -31.17 -1.48
N GLY A 1056 -27.18 -32.46 -1.15
CA GLY A 1056 -25.99 -33.21 -0.69
C GLY A 1056 -25.34 -32.68 0.61
N ALA A 1057 -26.02 -31.83 1.38
CA ALA A 1057 -25.46 -31.18 2.57
C ALA A 1057 -25.79 -31.95 3.86
N THR A 1058 -24.85 -31.97 4.81
CA THR A 1058 -25.09 -32.46 6.18
C THR A 1058 -25.37 -31.29 7.10
N VAL A 1059 -26.49 -31.27 7.84
CA VAL A 1059 -26.87 -30.17 8.74
C VAL A 1059 -27.33 -30.72 10.10
N SER A 1060 -26.82 -30.17 11.19
CA SER A 1060 -27.30 -30.44 12.55
C SER A 1060 -27.74 -29.17 13.26
N GLY A 1061 -28.85 -29.22 13.99
CA GLY A 1061 -29.38 -28.09 14.76
C GLY A 1061 -30.44 -28.50 15.77
N GLN A 1062 -31.01 -27.52 16.48
CA GLN A 1062 -32.10 -27.77 17.42
C GLN A 1062 -33.45 -28.00 16.71
N GLN A 1063 -33.84 -27.07 15.82
CA GLN A 1063 -35.10 -27.05 15.06
C GLN A 1063 -34.84 -26.46 13.67
N ILE A 1064 -35.66 -26.80 12.67
CA ILE A 1064 -35.58 -26.14 11.36
C ILE A 1064 -36.40 -24.84 11.39
N VAL A 1065 -37.68 -24.92 11.77
CA VAL A 1065 -38.56 -23.74 11.80
C VAL A 1065 -39.27 -23.63 13.15
N ARG A 1066 -39.18 -22.46 13.78
CA ARG A 1066 -40.06 -22.03 14.86
C ARG A 1066 -40.85 -20.80 14.40
N VAL A 1067 -42.17 -20.84 14.62
CA VAL A 1067 -43.06 -19.70 14.43
C VAL A 1067 -43.75 -19.42 15.76
N ASP A 1068 -43.76 -18.15 16.17
CA ASP A 1068 -44.27 -17.67 17.46
C ASP A 1068 -45.10 -16.40 17.24
N THR A 1069 -46.39 -16.40 17.56
CA THR A 1069 -47.26 -15.21 17.41
C THR A 1069 -47.29 -14.59 15.98
N ALA A 1070 -46.81 -15.30 14.95
CA ALA A 1070 -46.69 -14.86 13.55
C ALA A 1070 -47.46 -15.74 12.57
N LEU A 1071 -47.68 -15.23 11.36
CA LEU A 1071 -48.16 -15.93 10.18
C LEU A 1071 -46.97 -16.32 9.27
N LEU A 1072 -47.00 -17.55 8.75
CA LEU A 1072 -46.15 -18.02 7.66
C LEU A 1072 -47.03 -18.66 6.59
N GLU A 1073 -47.12 -18.01 5.42
CA GLU A 1073 -47.78 -18.52 4.22
C GLU A 1073 -46.78 -19.28 3.33
N ALA A 1074 -47.19 -20.44 2.79
CA ALA A 1074 -46.29 -21.32 2.04
C ALA A 1074 -46.96 -21.95 0.80
N THR A 1075 -46.66 -21.40 -0.38
CA THR A 1075 -47.07 -21.93 -1.70
C THR A 1075 -46.20 -23.10 -2.17
N MET A 1076 -44.97 -23.16 -1.67
CA MET A 1076 -43.96 -24.21 -1.91
C MET A 1076 -43.63 -24.94 -0.59
N PRO A 1077 -42.92 -26.09 -0.63
CA PRO A 1077 -42.49 -26.79 0.58
C PRO A 1077 -41.59 -25.89 1.43
N ILE A 1078 -41.82 -25.85 2.75
CA ILE A 1078 -40.95 -25.08 3.67
C ILE A 1078 -39.62 -25.78 3.96
N VAL A 1079 -39.56 -27.10 3.73
CA VAL A 1079 -38.32 -27.90 3.81
C VAL A 1079 -38.23 -28.83 2.61
N ASN A 1080 -37.15 -28.72 1.84
CA ASN A 1080 -36.84 -29.58 0.70
C ASN A 1080 -35.41 -30.16 0.82
N LEU A 1081 -35.29 -31.46 1.11
CA LEU A 1081 -33.97 -32.10 1.22
C LEU A 1081 -33.70 -32.95 -0.03
N THR A 1082 -32.61 -32.69 -0.73
CA THR A 1082 -32.32 -33.31 -2.04
C THR A 1082 -30.90 -33.87 -2.14
N ALA A 1083 -30.67 -34.74 -3.14
CA ALA A 1083 -29.35 -35.18 -3.60
C ALA A 1083 -28.43 -35.81 -2.53
N GLY A 1084 -28.99 -36.57 -1.57
CA GLY A 1084 -28.21 -37.24 -0.52
C GLY A 1084 -27.98 -36.41 0.74
N SER A 1085 -28.73 -35.32 0.94
CA SER A 1085 -28.63 -34.50 2.15
C SER A 1085 -28.96 -35.27 3.42
N ALA A 1086 -28.40 -34.85 4.55
CA ALA A 1086 -28.63 -35.44 5.87
C ALA A 1086 -28.87 -34.35 6.91
N VAL A 1087 -30.13 -34.08 7.26
CA VAL A 1087 -30.51 -33.09 8.27
C VAL A 1087 -30.88 -33.77 9.59
N THR A 1088 -30.40 -33.24 10.71
CA THR A 1088 -30.70 -33.73 12.07
C THR A 1088 -31.18 -32.59 12.97
N THR A 1089 -32.31 -32.78 13.64
CA THR A 1089 -32.82 -31.88 14.69
C THR A 1089 -32.71 -32.52 16.07
N SER A 1090 -32.39 -31.74 17.10
CA SER A 1090 -32.38 -32.21 18.49
C SER A 1090 -33.78 -32.32 19.09
N VAL A 1091 -34.67 -31.38 18.74
CA VAL A 1091 -36.07 -31.32 19.20
C VAL A 1091 -37.04 -31.20 18.01
N ASP A 1092 -38.30 -30.79 18.26
CA ASP A 1092 -39.35 -30.60 17.24
C ASP A 1092 -38.82 -29.88 15.98
N ALA A 1093 -38.89 -30.54 14.81
CA ALA A 1093 -38.26 -30.01 13.59
C ALA A 1093 -38.99 -28.77 13.04
N ILE A 1094 -40.32 -28.75 13.11
CA ILE A 1094 -41.16 -27.57 12.86
C ILE A 1094 -42.04 -27.37 14.11
N GLN A 1095 -41.98 -26.20 14.72
CA GLN A 1095 -42.78 -25.85 15.90
C GLN A 1095 -43.60 -24.58 15.66
N LEU A 1096 -44.89 -24.68 15.96
CA LEU A 1096 -45.82 -23.55 16.05
C LEU A 1096 -46.16 -23.35 17.54
N ALA A 1097 -45.74 -22.22 18.08
CA ALA A 1097 -45.91 -21.84 19.47
C ALA A 1097 -46.74 -20.55 19.59
N PHE A 1098 -47.35 -20.35 20.76
CA PHE A 1098 -48.06 -19.13 21.16
C PHE A 1098 -48.80 -18.42 20.02
N LYS A 1099 -50.00 -18.90 19.64
CA LYS A 1099 -50.85 -18.28 18.60
C LYS A 1099 -50.25 -18.23 17.17
N ALA A 1100 -49.15 -18.91 16.86
CA ALA A 1100 -48.61 -18.93 15.51
C ALA A 1100 -49.59 -19.54 14.48
N HIS A 1101 -49.50 -19.12 13.22
CA HIS A 1101 -50.27 -19.65 12.10
C HIS A 1101 -49.33 -20.05 10.96
N LEU A 1102 -49.36 -21.31 10.55
CA LEU A 1102 -48.70 -21.79 9.34
C LEU A 1102 -49.77 -22.29 8.38
N ASN A 1103 -49.90 -21.61 7.24
CA ASN A 1103 -50.83 -21.97 6.18
C ASN A 1103 -50.04 -22.36 4.93
N SER A 1104 -50.21 -23.59 4.47
CA SER A 1104 -49.52 -24.12 3.30
C SER A 1104 -50.52 -24.48 2.22
N THR A 1105 -50.48 -23.72 1.12
CA THR A 1105 -51.34 -23.90 -0.05
C THR A 1105 -50.71 -24.79 -1.12
N GLY A 1106 -49.43 -25.14 -0.97
CA GLY A 1106 -48.67 -26.02 -1.86
C GLY A 1106 -49.03 -27.50 -1.80
N THR A 1107 -48.39 -28.32 -2.66
CA THR A 1107 -48.65 -29.76 -2.79
C THR A 1107 -48.06 -30.62 -1.66
N GLU A 1108 -47.01 -30.15 -0.99
CA GLU A 1108 -46.50 -30.75 0.24
C GLU A 1108 -45.81 -29.71 1.14
N LEU A 1109 -45.94 -29.85 2.46
CA LEU A 1109 -45.28 -28.97 3.44
C LEU A 1109 -43.79 -29.29 3.58
N VAL A 1110 -43.46 -30.59 3.66
CA VAL A 1110 -42.09 -31.11 3.79
C VAL A 1110 -41.82 -32.14 2.68
N LYS A 1111 -40.68 -32.03 2.02
CA LYS A 1111 -40.23 -32.92 0.94
C LYS A 1111 -38.82 -33.45 1.21
N ILE A 1112 -38.67 -34.76 1.15
CA ILE A 1112 -37.38 -35.46 1.32
C ILE A 1112 -37.17 -36.35 0.10
N ASP A 1113 -36.15 -36.08 -0.71
CA ASP A 1113 -35.88 -36.78 -1.98
C ASP A 1113 -34.44 -37.34 -1.99
N ALA A 1114 -34.31 -38.66 -2.06
CA ALA A 1114 -33.05 -39.41 -1.97
C ALA A 1114 -32.14 -38.97 -0.78
N SER A 1115 -32.75 -38.52 0.32
CA SER A 1115 -32.10 -37.82 1.43
C SER A 1115 -32.59 -38.32 2.80
N THR A 1116 -31.94 -37.91 3.88
CA THR A 1116 -32.29 -38.30 5.26
C THR A 1116 -32.67 -37.09 6.13
N LEU A 1117 -33.75 -37.22 6.90
CA LEU A 1117 -34.10 -36.33 8.01
C LEU A 1117 -34.19 -37.13 9.31
N THR A 1118 -33.55 -36.68 10.39
CA THR A 1118 -33.59 -37.33 11.71
C THR A 1118 -34.00 -36.34 12.80
N VAL A 1119 -35.16 -36.58 13.42
CA VAL A 1119 -35.64 -35.90 14.62
C VAL A 1119 -35.22 -36.71 15.83
N SER A 1120 -34.28 -36.20 16.62
CA SER A 1120 -33.66 -36.94 17.74
C SER A 1120 -34.60 -37.10 18.92
N SER A 1121 -35.42 -36.09 19.18
CA SER A 1121 -36.52 -36.10 20.15
C SER A 1121 -37.59 -35.11 19.69
N GLY A 1122 -38.83 -35.29 20.13
CA GLY A 1122 -39.93 -34.45 19.66
C GLY A 1122 -40.50 -34.89 18.30
N ALA A 1123 -41.28 -34.02 17.68
CA ALA A 1123 -42.07 -34.32 16.49
C ALA A 1123 -41.48 -33.77 15.18
N LEU A 1124 -41.94 -34.29 14.04
CA LEU A 1124 -41.68 -33.60 12.76
C LEU A 1124 -42.41 -32.25 12.73
N VAL A 1125 -43.68 -32.22 13.12
CA VAL A 1125 -44.45 -30.97 13.28
C VAL A 1125 -45.16 -30.95 14.64
N SER A 1126 -45.04 -29.84 15.36
CA SER A 1126 -45.56 -29.64 16.71
C SER A 1126 -46.38 -28.36 16.80
N VAL A 1127 -47.67 -28.47 17.09
CA VAL A 1127 -48.63 -27.35 17.11
C VAL A 1127 -49.14 -27.16 18.54
N THR A 1128 -48.81 -26.01 19.13
CA THR A 1128 -48.93 -25.78 20.58
C THR A 1128 -49.48 -24.39 20.91
N GLY A 1129 -49.98 -24.19 22.13
CA GLY A 1129 -50.29 -22.85 22.66
C GLY A 1129 -51.31 -22.04 21.83
N GLY A 1130 -52.39 -22.69 21.38
CA GLY A 1130 -53.42 -22.06 20.56
C GLY A 1130 -53.06 -21.82 19.08
N SER A 1131 -51.91 -22.29 18.62
CA SER A 1131 -51.44 -22.14 17.23
C SER A 1131 -52.26 -22.97 16.22
N ALA A 1132 -52.20 -22.59 14.94
CA ALA A 1132 -52.88 -23.26 13.83
C ALA A 1132 -51.91 -23.72 12.73
N LEU A 1133 -52.12 -24.94 12.24
CA LEU A 1133 -51.50 -25.51 11.04
C LEU A 1133 -52.59 -25.84 10.02
N THR A 1134 -52.47 -25.30 8.81
CA THR A 1134 -53.32 -25.63 7.67
C THR A 1134 -52.45 -26.10 6.51
N VAL A 1135 -52.74 -27.25 5.92
CA VAL A 1135 -52.02 -27.80 4.76
C VAL A 1135 -53.03 -28.28 3.72
N ALA A 1136 -53.03 -27.64 2.55
CA ALA A 1136 -53.86 -28.02 1.40
C ALA A 1136 -53.35 -29.32 0.74
N GLY A 1137 -52.03 -29.45 0.63
CA GLY A 1137 -51.35 -30.64 0.14
C GLY A 1137 -51.08 -31.69 1.21
N ASN A 1138 -49.97 -32.41 1.04
CA ASN A 1138 -49.50 -33.47 1.94
C ASN A 1138 -48.67 -32.89 3.11
N LEU A 1139 -48.72 -33.50 4.29
CA LEU A 1139 -47.84 -33.07 5.40
C LEU A 1139 -46.38 -33.42 5.11
N LEU A 1140 -46.12 -34.60 4.54
CA LEU A 1140 -44.79 -35.10 4.23
C LEU A 1140 -44.79 -35.90 2.93
N THR A 1141 -43.91 -35.56 2.00
CA THR A 1141 -43.56 -36.38 0.83
C THR A 1141 -42.16 -36.99 1.01
N ILE A 1142 -42.06 -38.32 0.87
CA ILE A 1142 -40.80 -39.08 0.95
C ILE A 1142 -40.56 -39.75 -0.42
N ALA A 1143 -39.45 -39.42 -1.08
CA ALA A 1143 -39.18 -39.75 -2.48
C ALA A 1143 -37.84 -40.47 -2.72
N ASN A 1144 -37.84 -41.37 -3.70
CA ASN A 1144 -36.65 -41.99 -4.32
C ASN A 1144 -35.65 -42.65 -3.35
N GLY A 1145 -36.15 -43.30 -2.29
CA GLY A 1145 -35.34 -44.00 -1.29
C GLY A 1145 -34.96 -43.14 -0.07
N ALA A 1146 -35.59 -41.97 0.08
CA ALA A 1146 -35.41 -41.12 1.24
C ALA A 1146 -35.85 -41.79 2.55
N THR A 1147 -35.24 -41.36 3.66
CA THR A 1147 -35.49 -41.87 5.01
C THR A 1147 -35.82 -40.73 5.97
N VAL A 1148 -36.89 -40.89 6.75
CA VAL A 1148 -37.22 -40.00 7.87
C VAL A 1148 -37.19 -40.82 9.16
N ASN A 1149 -36.44 -40.36 10.15
CA ASN A 1149 -36.33 -40.98 11.47
C ASN A 1149 -36.88 -40.02 12.53
N ILE A 1150 -37.72 -40.52 13.43
CA ILE A 1150 -38.22 -39.78 14.61
C ILE A 1150 -37.93 -40.68 15.81
N LEU A 1151 -36.83 -40.41 16.52
CA LEU A 1151 -36.22 -41.36 17.45
C LEU A 1151 -36.85 -41.37 18.85
N ASN A 1152 -37.47 -40.25 19.25
CA ASN A 1152 -38.23 -40.14 20.50
C ASN A 1152 -39.39 -39.14 20.34
N GLY A 1153 -40.42 -39.53 19.58
CA GLY A 1153 -41.60 -38.69 19.35
C GLY A 1153 -42.51 -39.16 18.22
N VAL A 1154 -43.24 -38.23 17.59
CA VAL A 1154 -44.36 -38.52 16.67
C VAL A 1154 -44.24 -37.74 15.36
N LEU A 1155 -45.02 -38.10 14.33
CA LEU A 1155 -45.05 -37.33 13.08
C LEU A 1155 -45.75 -35.98 13.27
N LEU A 1156 -46.87 -35.96 14.00
CA LEU A 1156 -47.64 -34.75 14.29
C LEU A 1156 -48.04 -34.71 15.77
N ASN A 1157 -47.66 -33.64 16.48
CA ASN A 1157 -48.05 -33.37 17.86
C ASN A 1157 -48.98 -32.15 17.90
N VAL A 1158 -50.16 -32.25 18.51
CA VAL A 1158 -51.13 -31.14 18.60
C VAL A 1158 -51.66 -31.01 20.02
N THR A 1159 -51.23 -29.96 20.73
CA THR A 1159 -51.49 -29.80 22.17
C THR A 1159 -51.83 -28.36 22.57
N GLY A 1160 -52.33 -28.18 23.80
CA GLY A 1160 -52.54 -26.84 24.38
C GLY A 1160 -53.48 -25.96 23.56
N GLY A 1161 -54.63 -26.49 23.14
CA GLY A 1161 -55.61 -25.80 22.30
C GLY A 1161 -55.23 -25.65 20.82
N GLY A 1162 -54.06 -26.16 20.37
CA GLY A 1162 -53.63 -26.07 18.98
C GLY A 1162 -54.57 -26.79 17.98
N PHE A 1163 -54.54 -26.34 16.73
CA PHE A 1163 -55.35 -26.85 15.62
C PHE A 1163 -54.47 -27.29 14.45
N ALA A 1164 -54.72 -28.47 13.88
CA ALA A 1164 -54.07 -28.91 12.65
C ALA A 1164 -55.10 -29.44 11.63
N SER A 1165 -54.96 -29.06 10.36
CA SER A 1165 -55.74 -29.60 9.24
C SER A 1165 -54.81 -29.96 8.08
N VAL A 1166 -54.84 -31.23 7.65
CA VAL A 1166 -54.11 -31.72 6.47
C VAL A 1166 -55.11 -32.26 5.48
N THR A 1167 -55.24 -31.62 4.32
CA THR A 1167 -56.25 -31.93 3.29
C THR A 1167 -55.80 -33.05 2.35
N GLY A 1168 -54.50 -33.14 2.04
CA GLY A 1168 -53.87 -34.25 1.33
C GLY A 1168 -53.52 -35.43 2.24
N ALA A 1169 -52.46 -36.18 1.89
CA ALA A 1169 -52.00 -37.31 2.69
C ALA A 1169 -51.16 -36.85 3.90
N LEU A 1170 -51.19 -37.64 4.97
CA LEU A 1170 -50.30 -37.49 6.12
C LEU A 1170 -48.87 -37.91 5.73
N VAL A 1171 -48.72 -38.95 4.90
CA VAL A 1171 -47.45 -39.30 4.24
C VAL A 1171 -47.71 -39.73 2.79
N ASN A 1172 -46.97 -39.13 1.86
CA ASN A 1172 -46.99 -39.46 0.43
C ASN A 1172 -45.65 -40.08 0.01
N PHE A 1173 -45.67 -41.33 -0.46
CA PHE A 1173 -44.48 -42.05 -0.91
C PHE A 1173 -44.34 -42.02 -2.44
N VAL A 1174 -43.21 -41.51 -2.93
CA VAL A 1174 -42.90 -41.39 -4.36
C VAL A 1174 -41.71 -42.29 -4.72
N GLY A 1175 -41.88 -43.14 -5.74
CA GLY A 1175 -40.87 -44.14 -6.09
C GLY A 1175 -40.84 -45.34 -5.12
N SER A 1176 -39.65 -45.81 -4.77
CA SER A 1176 -39.42 -47.09 -4.09
C SER A 1176 -38.47 -46.99 -2.90
N SER A 1177 -38.55 -47.98 -1.99
CA SER A 1177 -37.66 -48.16 -0.83
C SER A 1177 -37.62 -47.00 0.18
N ASN A 1178 -38.61 -46.10 0.14
CA ASN A 1178 -38.72 -44.99 1.09
C ASN A 1178 -39.09 -45.49 2.50
N THR A 1179 -38.56 -44.83 3.54
CA THR A 1179 -38.77 -45.28 4.93
C THR A 1179 -39.11 -44.14 5.87
N LEU A 1180 -40.13 -44.33 6.72
CA LEU A 1180 -40.40 -43.49 7.89
C LEU A 1180 -40.32 -44.35 9.16
N ASN A 1181 -39.29 -44.13 9.98
CA ASN A 1181 -39.11 -44.79 11.27
C ASN A 1181 -39.58 -43.87 12.39
N VAL A 1182 -40.45 -44.34 13.28
CA VAL A 1182 -40.98 -43.58 14.43
C VAL A 1182 -40.88 -44.42 15.69
N THR A 1183 -40.27 -43.86 16.74
CA THR A 1183 -40.10 -44.51 18.04
C THR A 1183 -40.63 -43.61 19.16
N ASN A 1184 -41.54 -44.14 19.97
CA ASN A 1184 -42.09 -43.45 21.15
C ASN A 1184 -42.80 -44.42 22.12
N THR A 1185 -43.09 -43.92 23.32
CA THR A 1185 -43.82 -44.63 24.39
C THR A 1185 -45.33 -44.40 24.35
N LEU A 1186 -45.86 -43.67 23.36
CA LEU A 1186 -47.26 -43.25 23.30
C LEU A 1186 -48.12 -44.34 22.66
N VAL A 1187 -48.53 -45.33 23.48
CA VAL A 1187 -49.35 -46.47 23.05
C VAL A 1187 -50.68 -45.97 22.44
N PRO A 1188 -51.00 -46.31 21.18
CA PRO A 1188 -52.16 -45.78 20.48
C PRO A 1188 -53.46 -46.29 21.09
N ASN A 1189 -54.35 -45.37 21.44
CA ASN A 1189 -55.68 -45.65 22.00
C ASN A 1189 -56.82 -45.26 21.03
N VAL A 1190 -56.49 -44.62 19.90
CA VAL A 1190 -57.38 -44.39 18.76
C VAL A 1190 -56.69 -44.91 17.51
N TYR A 1191 -57.44 -45.62 16.66
CA TYR A 1191 -57.02 -45.97 15.29
C TYR A 1191 -58.04 -45.36 14.33
N LEU A 1192 -57.57 -44.58 13.37
CA LEU A 1192 -58.42 -43.84 12.44
C LEU A 1192 -57.90 -44.01 11.01
N ASN A 1193 -58.65 -44.69 10.15
CA ASN A 1193 -58.31 -45.00 8.75
C ASN A 1193 -56.88 -45.60 8.57
N GLY A 1194 -56.44 -46.43 9.52
CA GLY A 1194 -55.10 -47.05 9.52
C GLY A 1194 -54.02 -46.30 10.28
N ILE A 1195 -54.29 -45.08 10.77
CA ILE A 1195 -53.33 -44.27 11.54
C ILE A 1195 -53.41 -44.64 13.03
N PRO A 1196 -52.29 -45.03 13.70
CA PRO A 1196 -52.25 -45.19 15.15
C PRO A 1196 -52.06 -43.82 15.84
N ILE A 1197 -52.96 -43.47 16.75
CA ILE A 1197 -53.03 -42.15 17.40
C ILE A 1197 -53.11 -42.30 18.93
N PHE A 1198 -52.35 -41.46 19.64
CA PHE A 1198 -52.48 -41.27 21.08
C PHE A 1198 -53.34 -40.03 21.37
N LYS A 1199 -54.52 -40.25 21.93
CA LYS A 1199 -55.43 -39.21 22.44
C LYS A 1199 -55.30 -39.12 23.96
N ALA A 1200 -54.79 -38.01 24.48
CA ALA A 1200 -54.47 -37.87 25.91
C ALA A 1200 -55.69 -37.73 26.83
N GLY A 1201 -56.87 -37.35 26.30
CA GLY A 1201 -58.06 -37.08 27.10
C GLY A 1201 -59.39 -37.20 26.32
N VAL A 1202 -60.40 -36.46 26.80
CA VAL A 1202 -61.75 -36.43 26.23
C VAL A 1202 -62.07 -35.13 25.47
N THR A 1203 -61.30 -34.07 25.71
CA THR A 1203 -61.50 -32.72 25.15
C THR A 1203 -60.99 -32.57 23.72
N GLU A 1204 -60.11 -33.46 23.29
CA GLU A 1204 -59.46 -33.39 21.98
C GLU A 1204 -60.44 -33.87 20.90
N THR A 1205 -60.44 -33.20 19.75
CA THR A 1205 -61.32 -33.54 18.62
C THR A 1205 -60.49 -34.01 17.43
N ILE A 1206 -60.83 -35.15 16.86
CA ILE A 1206 -60.11 -35.75 15.74
C ILE A 1206 -61.14 -36.15 14.68
N VAL A 1207 -60.99 -35.64 13.47
CA VAL A 1207 -61.84 -35.92 12.31
C VAL A 1207 -60.97 -36.42 11.17
N ALA A 1208 -61.39 -37.46 10.46
CA ALA A 1208 -60.74 -37.86 9.22
C ALA A 1208 -61.76 -38.28 8.16
N ASN A 1209 -61.51 -37.84 6.93
CA ASN A 1209 -62.28 -38.29 5.77
C ASN A 1209 -61.85 -39.71 5.37
N THR A 1210 -62.82 -40.55 5.01
CA THR A 1210 -62.59 -41.93 4.54
C THR A 1210 -62.34 -42.00 3.03
N ALA A 1211 -62.63 -40.94 2.27
CA ALA A 1211 -62.44 -40.88 0.82
C ALA A 1211 -61.00 -40.57 0.39
N SER A 1212 -60.22 -39.88 1.25
CA SER A 1212 -58.82 -39.55 0.99
C SER A 1212 -57.89 -40.47 1.80
N PRO A 1213 -56.95 -41.20 1.18
CA PRO A 1213 -56.04 -42.08 1.90
C PRO A 1213 -54.99 -41.27 2.68
N ALA A 1214 -54.92 -41.47 3.99
CA ALA A 1214 -53.92 -40.81 4.85
C ALA A 1214 -52.48 -41.20 4.50
N PHE A 1215 -52.27 -42.37 3.89
CA PHE A 1215 -50.97 -42.82 3.38
C PHE A 1215 -51.07 -43.17 1.90
N VAL A 1216 -50.34 -42.44 1.06
CA VAL A 1216 -50.22 -42.73 -0.38
C VAL A 1216 -48.94 -43.54 -0.61
N GLY A 1217 -49.04 -44.67 -1.32
CA GLY A 1217 -47.90 -45.52 -1.67
C GLY A 1217 -47.35 -46.44 -0.56
N LEU A 1218 -47.91 -46.40 0.66
CA LEU A 1218 -47.52 -47.28 1.78
C LEU A 1218 -47.64 -48.77 1.43
N ASN A 1219 -46.65 -49.57 1.85
CA ASN A 1219 -46.49 -51.00 1.58
C ASN A 1219 -46.37 -51.38 0.08
N SER A 1220 -46.37 -50.40 -0.85
CA SER A 1220 -46.05 -50.61 -2.26
C SER A 1220 -44.59 -50.30 -2.54
N SER A 1221 -43.98 -50.92 -3.56
CA SER A 1221 -42.61 -50.61 -4.02
C SER A 1221 -41.51 -50.60 -2.95
N GLY A 1222 -41.69 -51.36 -1.85
CA GLY A 1222 -40.77 -51.38 -0.71
C GLY A 1222 -40.87 -50.18 0.25
N ASN A 1223 -41.88 -49.31 0.08
CA ASN A 1223 -42.09 -48.15 0.93
C ASN A 1223 -42.69 -48.56 2.30
N THR A 1224 -42.07 -48.13 3.41
CA THR A 1224 -42.44 -48.55 4.77
C THR A 1224 -42.63 -47.39 5.75
N ILE A 1225 -43.56 -47.57 6.69
CA ILE A 1225 -43.58 -46.86 7.97
C ILE A 1225 -43.31 -47.90 9.05
N ASN A 1226 -42.37 -47.67 9.95
CA ASN A 1226 -42.01 -48.57 11.04
C ASN A 1226 -42.22 -47.87 12.38
N ILE A 1227 -43.04 -48.44 13.26
CA ILE A 1227 -43.38 -47.87 14.58
C ILE A 1227 -42.82 -48.79 15.66
N ASN A 1228 -41.90 -48.28 16.49
CA ASN A 1228 -41.15 -49.08 17.47
C ASN A 1228 -40.56 -50.37 16.85
N GLY A 1229 -40.01 -50.26 15.63
CA GLY A 1229 -39.46 -51.38 14.85
C GLY A 1229 -40.50 -52.31 14.19
N THR A 1230 -41.80 -52.07 14.35
CA THR A 1230 -42.88 -52.86 13.74
C THR A 1230 -43.45 -52.16 12.50
N ALA A 1231 -43.40 -52.81 11.34
CA ALA A 1231 -43.92 -52.24 10.10
C ALA A 1231 -45.45 -52.01 10.17
N LEU A 1232 -45.89 -50.82 9.79
CA LEU A 1232 -47.30 -50.44 9.69
C LEU A 1232 -47.93 -51.08 8.46
N VAL A 1233 -49.01 -51.85 8.67
CA VAL A 1233 -49.85 -52.35 7.58
C VAL A 1233 -50.95 -51.34 7.24
N ASN A 1234 -51.21 -51.13 5.96
CA ASN A 1234 -52.29 -50.26 5.51
C ASN A 1234 -53.64 -50.74 6.09
N GLY A 1235 -54.42 -49.82 6.67
CA GLY A 1235 -55.68 -50.12 7.34
C GLY A 1235 -55.58 -50.72 8.76
N ALA A 1236 -54.43 -50.60 9.43
CA ALA A 1236 -54.25 -51.10 10.81
C ALA A 1236 -55.30 -50.60 11.83
N THR A 1237 -55.77 -51.50 12.70
CA THR A 1237 -56.75 -51.21 13.77
C THR A 1237 -56.25 -51.51 15.19
N SER A 1238 -55.09 -52.16 15.31
CA SER A 1238 -54.48 -52.61 16.57
C SER A 1238 -53.07 -53.14 16.32
N GLY A 1239 -52.28 -53.36 17.37
CA GLY A 1239 -51.02 -54.13 17.31
C GLY A 1239 -49.72 -53.33 17.43
N TYR A 1240 -49.81 -52.00 17.54
CA TYR A 1240 -48.65 -51.11 17.64
C TYR A 1240 -48.47 -50.57 19.06
N THR A 1241 -47.21 -50.38 19.48
CA THR A 1241 -46.84 -49.92 20.84
C THR A 1241 -46.48 -48.44 20.92
N GLY A 1242 -46.54 -47.72 19.80
CA GLY A 1242 -46.31 -46.29 19.68
C GLY A 1242 -47.28 -45.68 18.66
N SER A 1243 -47.34 -44.35 18.59
CA SER A 1243 -48.28 -43.60 17.74
C SER A 1243 -47.58 -42.76 16.68
N LEU A 1244 -48.28 -42.45 15.59
CA LEU A 1244 -47.83 -41.46 14.59
C LEU A 1244 -48.32 -40.04 14.91
N ILE A 1245 -49.43 -39.91 15.63
CA ILE A 1245 -49.99 -38.62 16.05
C ILE A 1245 -50.21 -38.62 17.55
N ALA A 1246 -49.87 -37.51 18.22
CA ALA A 1246 -50.26 -37.23 19.60
C ALA A 1246 -51.22 -36.04 19.63
N VAL A 1247 -52.35 -36.17 20.33
CA VAL A 1247 -53.31 -35.08 20.54
C VAL A 1247 -53.66 -34.98 22.02
N GLY A 1248 -53.57 -33.79 22.60
CA GLY A 1248 -53.81 -33.57 24.03
C GLY A 1248 -54.18 -32.13 24.39
N GLY A 1249 -54.56 -31.87 25.63
CA GLY A 1249 -54.82 -30.51 26.14
C GLY A 1249 -55.81 -29.70 25.30
N GLY A 1250 -56.89 -30.33 24.82
CA GLY A 1250 -57.91 -29.71 23.97
C GLY A 1250 -57.53 -29.52 22.49
N GLY A 1251 -56.43 -30.13 22.02
CA GLY A 1251 -56.00 -30.06 20.62
C GLY A 1251 -57.03 -30.61 19.62
N LYS A 1252 -56.99 -30.08 18.39
CA LYS A 1252 -57.92 -30.41 17.28
C LYS A 1252 -57.16 -30.86 16.03
N VAL A 1253 -57.56 -31.96 15.42
CA VAL A 1253 -56.92 -32.50 14.20
C VAL A 1253 -57.93 -32.91 13.13
N LYS A 1254 -57.78 -32.42 11.90
CA LYS A 1254 -58.46 -32.90 10.69
C LYS A 1254 -57.47 -33.55 9.72
N LEU A 1255 -57.83 -34.70 9.14
CA LEU A 1255 -57.03 -35.43 8.15
C LEU A 1255 -57.85 -35.82 6.91
N GLY A 1256 -57.33 -35.53 5.73
CA GLY A 1256 -58.08 -35.60 4.47
C GLY A 1256 -59.02 -34.40 4.29
N GLY A 1257 -59.31 -34.08 3.02
CA GLY A 1257 -60.18 -32.97 2.61
C GLY A 1257 -61.65 -33.10 3.05
N PRO A 1258 -62.52 -32.16 2.64
CA PRO A 1258 -63.90 -32.09 3.13
C PRO A 1258 -64.71 -33.36 2.87
N ILE A 1259 -65.50 -33.76 3.86
CA ILE A 1259 -66.39 -34.92 3.79
C ILE A 1259 -67.55 -34.56 2.82
N PRO A 1260 -67.85 -35.39 1.81
CA PRO A 1260 -69.03 -35.18 0.96
C PRO A 1260 -70.32 -35.24 1.79
N GLN A 1261 -71.20 -34.23 1.61
CA GLN A 1261 -72.51 -34.15 2.27
C GLN A 1261 -73.56 -35.08 1.64
#